data_AF-A0AAU4VXQ8-F1
#
_entry.id   AF-A0AAU4VXQ8-F1
#
_cell.length_a   1.000
_cell.length_b   1.000
_cell.length_c   1.000
_cell.angle_alpha   90.00
_cell.angle_beta   90.00
_cell.angle_gamma   90.00
#
_symmetry.space_group_name_H-M   'P 1'
#
loop_
_entity.id
_entity.type
_entity.pdbx_description
1 polymer ?
#
loop_
_entity_poly.entity_id
_entity_poly.type
_entity_poly.pdbx_seq_one_letter_code
_entity_poly.pdbx_strand_id
1 'polypeptide(L)'
;MPRPAPAARIDARIDERVLGAGTSVRFATLLLLLLAASGSMMLTVVLGLADGDRTGCELAAGADPSDPSWTQSALAVGQAVAYHLCQSAWAPPPPWWQIVGWPFLLTASSVLLFLLLPRWKARASRVVPLAAVDPDGELGTLIAGLAADTGLAPVPRVVVDPAATGSGAVVFGRTGRPVVCLYGGLLVDRHRDPTRLRAVLLHELAHVANRDITLTYATVTLWRVFLALVLLPYLLWEGHVVQGVLADGRMPVLDRPMLLAAFTVALVHLARSDVLRSREVYADLTALRWGADPHGWAGESPQQAAGPRRRVLAPFLAPFLAPLRTHPQWGLRRGALTDPAPLFRTPTAAFFLIGATVMLVDQHLLYYLAPYDLATIGITQAITLLSAALVTSIAGISLWRAVAYAVLTGARVPSGWWAGGWLGAGIAAGTVLTSSGGSGVWLPQRPQLLLLPVAVGMAFGWWIAQCAHLWTRTWRGRTLRPALLLGLGAVVPALGLWLAWWHLMGTLYASGFTARAAGVTQWVYAWFPTAVLGGDPGRVPGVTTVVPLLGSITAIFLIPLALTALWVVPLIAWAVGPAEGRPRWHPGAAGDLVASDRVVPAGGVVPSLRRVLVPGVLGGVLACTAFVGVQAHLHTGQPVPGARGGLYALRYTAGTLLALAGPAGLAALAAAGRTGRFRLVGALIAAQSTVVLGFLGITVLASLDGCAGPLSVLQDSCAWRPAWQLRLFPFLYLLNVALVLSTVLATALSAACALASATLHRIRPARPRRPATRAPDRVARGPRVVAGLLCAVAVGLSGTADASRIPAITFTVDLAASQNSTSQLAAVPGAPVSAATRARQVDAWYRLGGDTVLDQLTARSTQLTAAIRAAQGGSWYSLDRQLRPACGQWERAALYETVWFRVPDRETQADWHAVAVHAGQGGRRCTAALTARDQNALLSGLRELIAAGRCTASVNARIDAVLRADGRKGTVRPPAQGTTCERAG
;
A
#
# COMPACT_ATOMS: atom_id res chain seq x y z
N MET A 1 -34.59 -23.38 -60.24
CA MET A 1 -33.55 -23.44 -59.19
C MET A 1 -33.64 -22.17 -58.34
N PRO A 2 -33.98 -22.26 -57.04
CA PRO A 2 -33.96 -21.09 -56.17
C PRO A 2 -32.52 -20.75 -55.80
N ARG A 3 -32.16 -19.47 -55.90
CA ARG A 3 -30.87 -18.93 -55.45
C ARG A 3 -30.71 -19.20 -53.94
N PRO A 4 -29.54 -19.66 -53.47
CA PRO A 4 -29.28 -19.76 -52.04
C PRO A 4 -29.36 -18.37 -51.41
N ALA A 5 -30.04 -18.27 -50.27
CA ALA A 5 -30.12 -17.06 -49.47
C ALA A 5 -28.70 -16.58 -49.10
N PRO A 6 -28.42 -15.27 -49.12
CA PRO A 6 -27.11 -14.76 -48.76
C PRO A 6 -26.82 -15.11 -47.30
N ALA A 7 -25.71 -15.82 -47.07
CA ALA A 7 -25.17 -16.05 -45.74
C ALA A 7 -25.08 -14.71 -44.99
N ALA A 8 -25.63 -14.66 -43.78
CA ALA A 8 -25.56 -13.50 -42.91
C ALA A 8 -24.09 -13.07 -42.78
N ARG A 9 -23.76 -11.87 -43.31
CA ARG A 9 -22.42 -11.30 -43.20
C ARG A 9 -22.05 -11.20 -41.73
N ILE A 10 -21.01 -11.93 -41.34
CA ILE A 10 -20.37 -11.80 -40.04
C ILE A 10 -19.69 -10.44 -40.05
N ASP A 11 -20.34 -9.41 -39.50
CA ASP A 11 -19.71 -8.12 -39.24
C ASP A 11 -18.41 -8.36 -38.47
N ALA A 12 -17.30 -7.82 -38.98
CA ALA A 12 -15.95 -8.05 -38.46
C ALA A 12 -15.88 -7.79 -36.94
N ARG A 13 -15.98 -8.86 -36.15
CA ARG A 13 -15.97 -8.80 -34.68
C ARG A 13 -14.56 -8.47 -34.20
N ILE A 14 -14.44 -7.47 -33.32
CA ILE A 14 -13.17 -7.06 -32.73
C ILE A 14 -12.58 -8.23 -31.95
N ASP A 15 -11.30 -8.53 -32.18
CA ASP A 15 -10.63 -9.59 -31.43
C ASP A 15 -10.46 -9.22 -29.95
N GLU A 16 -11.03 -9.99 -29.02
CA GLU A 16 -10.91 -9.72 -27.56
C GLU A 16 -9.49 -9.83 -26.97
N ARG A 17 -8.52 -10.19 -27.82
CA ARG A 17 -7.09 -10.39 -27.48
C ARG A 17 -6.17 -9.26 -27.94
N VAL A 18 -6.67 -8.16 -28.52
CA VAL A 18 -5.86 -7.01 -28.99
C VAL A 18 -4.91 -6.45 -27.90
N LEU A 19 -5.23 -6.65 -26.61
CA LEU A 19 -4.40 -6.29 -25.46
C LEU A 19 -4.13 -7.48 -24.51
N GLY A 20 -4.16 -8.71 -25.05
CA GLY A 20 -4.04 -9.96 -24.29
C GLY A 20 -5.38 -10.47 -23.73
N ALA A 21 -5.41 -11.76 -23.38
CA ALA A 21 -6.55 -12.38 -22.72
C ALA A 21 -6.61 -11.93 -21.25
N GLY A 22 -7.78 -11.47 -20.79
CA GLY A 22 -7.98 -11.02 -19.41
C GLY A 22 -7.88 -12.15 -18.36
N THR A 23 -7.68 -13.39 -18.77
CA THR A 23 -7.53 -14.58 -17.90
C THR A 23 -6.18 -14.58 -17.18
N SER A 24 -5.10 -14.14 -17.84
CA SER A 24 -3.76 -14.07 -17.23
C SER A 24 -3.72 -13.07 -16.07
N VAL A 25 -4.39 -11.92 -16.26
CA VAL A 25 -4.52 -10.87 -15.24
C VAL A 25 -5.26 -11.40 -14.00
N ARG A 26 -6.36 -12.14 -14.20
CA ARG A 26 -7.12 -12.76 -13.10
C ARG A 26 -6.31 -13.83 -12.37
N PHE A 27 -5.55 -14.63 -13.12
CA PHE A 27 -4.68 -15.65 -12.53
C PHE A 27 -3.55 -15.03 -11.70
N ALA A 28 -2.95 -13.92 -12.16
CA ALA A 28 -1.99 -13.16 -11.37
C ALA A 28 -2.63 -12.63 -10.06
N THR A 29 -3.87 -12.12 -10.11
CA THR A 29 -4.60 -11.72 -8.88
C THR A 29 -4.77 -12.90 -7.92
N LEU A 30 -5.12 -14.09 -8.42
CA LEU A 30 -5.23 -15.30 -7.60
C LEU A 30 -3.90 -15.67 -6.95
N LEU A 31 -2.79 -15.63 -7.67
CA LEU A 31 -1.45 -15.90 -7.12
C LEU A 31 -1.09 -14.93 -6.00
N LEU A 32 -1.34 -13.64 -6.19
CA LEU A 32 -1.08 -12.61 -5.17
C LEU A 32 -1.94 -12.82 -3.93
N LEU A 33 -3.23 -13.11 -4.11
CA LEU A 33 -4.14 -13.45 -3.01
C LEU A 33 -3.68 -14.68 -2.23
N LEU A 34 -3.26 -15.74 -2.94
CA LEU A 34 -2.75 -16.95 -2.30
C LEU A 34 -1.47 -16.66 -1.52
N LEU A 35 -0.55 -15.87 -2.07
CA LEU A 35 0.67 -15.47 -1.35
C LEU A 35 0.33 -14.67 -0.09
N ALA A 36 -0.58 -13.69 -0.19
CA ALA A 36 -1.03 -12.88 0.93
C ALA A 36 -1.69 -13.73 2.02
N ALA A 37 -2.62 -14.60 1.63
CA ALA A 37 -3.35 -15.50 2.52
C ALA A 37 -2.41 -16.47 3.23
N SER A 38 -1.52 -17.10 2.45
CA SER A 38 -0.55 -18.06 2.95
C SER A 38 0.44 -17.41 3.90
N GLY A 39 0.97 -16.24 3.52
CA GLY A 39 1.87 -15.47 4.36
C GLY A 39 1.22 -15.08 5.69
N SER A 40 -0.02 -14.59 5.65
CA SER A 40 -0.78 -14.22 6.85
C SER A 40 -0.96 -15.40 7.80
N MET A 41 -1.53 -16.50 7.31
CA MET A 41 -1.87 -17.66 8.13
C MET A 41 -0.62 -18.39 8.62
N MET A 42 0.37 -18.62 7.75
CA MET A 42 1.59 -19.33 8.14
C MET A 42 2.45 -18.50 9.09
N LEU A 43 2.42 -17.16 9.01
CA LEU A 43 3.15 -16.34 9.98
C LEU A 43 2.59 -16.51 11.38
N THR A 44 1.27 -16.51 11.53
CA THR A 44 0.63 -16.73 12.83
C THR A 44 1.03 -18.08 13.42
N VAL A 45 1.05 -19.13 12.60
CA VAL A 45 1.50 -20.46 13.02
C VAL A 45 2.98 -20.45 13.42
N VAL A 46 3.85 -19.85 12.60
CA VAL A 46 5.30 -19.83 12.84
C VAL A 46 5.66 -19.02 14.08
N LEU A 47 5.09 -17.82 14.25
CA LEU A 47 5.33 -16.98 15.43
C LEU A 47 4.75 -17.62 16.69
N GLY A 48 3.60 -18.28 16.60
CA GLY A 48 3.00 -18.99 17.71
C GLY A 48 3.84 -20.18 18.19
N LEU A 49 4.56 -20.83 17.27
CA LEU A 49 5.51 -21.92 17.58
C LEU A 49 6.90 -21.41 18.00
N ALA A 50 7.19 -20.12 17.88
CA ALA A 50 8.46 -19.55 18.28
C ALA A 50 8.45 -19.18 19.78
N ASP A 51 9.47 -19.55 20.52
CA ASP A 51 9.60 -19.33 21.98
C ASP A 51 9.94 -17.87 22.38
N GLY A 52 9.32 -16.86 21.74
CA GLY A 52 9.64 -15.44 21.96
C GLY A 52 8.58 -14.65 22.74
N ASP A 53 8.99 -13.89 23.76
CA ASP A 53 8.10 -13.06 24.61
C ASP A 53 7.98 -11.61 24.12
N ARG A 54 7.51 -11.43 22.86
CA ARG A 54 7.34 -10.09 22.27
C ARG A 54 6.33 -9.25 23.04
N THR A 55 5.21 -9.86 23.45
CA THR A 55 4.17 -9.19 24.25
C THR A 55 4.71 -8.75 25.60
N GLY A 56 5.62 -9.52 26.21
CA GLY A 56 6.36 -9.11 27.40
C GLY A 56 7.20 -7.86 27.16
N CYS A 57 7.95 -7.77 26.06
CA CYS A 57 8.72 -6.55 25.74
C CYS A 57 7.81 -5.32 25.52
N GLU A 58 6.64 -5.50 24.91
CA GLU A 58 5.64 -4.43 24.78
C GLU A 58 5.13 -4.00 26.16
N LEU A 59 4.75 -4.95 27.02
CA LEU A 59 4.32 -4.69 28.41
C LEU A 59 5.40 -4.00 29.24
N ALA A 60 6.67 -4.40 29.09
CA ALA A 60 7.82 -3.80 29.78
C ALA A 60 8.06 -2.35 29.34
N ALA A 61 7.75 -2.02 28.08
CA ALA A 61 7.73 -0.64 27.59
C ALA A 61 6.56 0.20 28.15
N GLY A 62 5.66 -0.41 28.93
CA GLY A 62 4.46 0.22 29.48
C GLY A 62 3.25 0.14 28.55
N ALA A 63 3.29 -0.70 27.52
CA ALA A 63 2.13 -0.93 26.64
C ALA A 63 0.98 -1.58 27.42
N ASP A 64 -0.25 -1.21 27.11
CA ASP A 64 -1.48 -1.86 27.54
C ASP A 64 -2.13 -2.54 26.32
N PRO A 65 -2.12 -3.88 26.25
CA PRO A 65 -2.75 -4.62 25.15
C PRO A 65 -4.26 -4.36 24.99
N SER A 66 -4.91 -3.82 26.02
CA SER A 66 -6.32 -3.44 25.99
C SER A 66 -6.57 -2.01 25.54
N ASP A 67 -5.55 -1.15 25.48
CA ASP A 67 -5.66 0.23 25.01
C ASP A 67 -5.58 0.27 23.48
N PRO A 68 -6.65 0.70 22.81
CA PRO A 68 -6.75 0.63 21.39
C PRO A 68 -6.20 1.86 20.66
N SER A 69 -5.20 2.53 21.20
CA SER A 69 -4.72 3.79 20.64
C SER A 69 -3.31 3.66 20.08
N TRP A 70 -2.93 4.63 19.24
CA TRP A 70 -1.58 4.73 18.70
C TRP A 70 -0.48 4.87 19.78
N THR A 71 -0.90 5.17 21.01
CA THR A 71 -0.10 5.31 22.23
C THR A 71 0.83 4.11 22.45
N GLN A 72 0.36 2.89 22.14
CA GLN A 72 1.11 1.65 22.28
C GLN A 72 2.39 1.66 21.44
N SER A 73 2.26 1.99 20.15
CA SER A 73 3.40 2.14 19.25
C SER A 73 4.34 3.26 19.70
N ALA A 74 3.80 4.36 20.23
CA ALA A 74 4.61 5.48 20.69
C ALA A 74 5.37 5.19 22.00
N LEU A 75 4.87 4.31 22.87
CA LEU A 75 5.58 3.86 24.07
C LEU A 75 6.77 2.97 23.72
N ALA A 76 6.61 2.07 22.75
CA ALA A 76 7.67 1.23 22.24
C ALA A 76 8.73 2.06 21.48
N VAL A 77 8.31 2.90 20.52
CA VAL A 77 9.24 3.76 19.74
C VAL A 77 9.87 4.85 20.61
N GLY A 78 9.15 5.38 21.60
CA GLY A 78 9.68 6.32 22.60
C GLY A 78 10.68 5.69 23.58
N GLN A 79 10.89 4.38 23.52
CA GLN A 79 11.92 3.62 24.24
C GLN A 79 12.64 2.66 23.29
N ALA A 80 12.83 3.06 22.03
CA ALA A 80 13.29 2.19 20.95
C ALA A 80 14.60 1.45 21.28
N VAL A 81 15.52 2.08 22.02
CA VAL A 81 16.79 1.45 22.42
C VAL A 81 16.54 0.26 23.37
N ALA A 82 15.81 0.48 24.46
CA ALA A 82 15.45 -0.57 25.42
C ALA A 82 14.56 -1.65 24.79
N TYR A 83 13.62 -1.23 23.94
CA TYR A 83 12.70 -2.13 23.25
C TYR A 83 13.42 -3.07 22.26
N HIS A 84 14.42 -2.55 21.55
CA HIS A 84 15.27 -3.35 20.67
C HIS A 84 16.11 -4.36 21.46
N LEU A 85 16.75 -3.91 22.54
CA LEU A 85 17.53 -4.79 23.43
C LEU A 85 16.67 -5.93 23.99
N CYS A 86 15.47 -5.62 24.48
CA CYS A 86 14.54 -6.63 24.99
C CYS A 86 14.18 -7.67 23.93
N GLN A 87 13.79 -7.23 22.73
CA GLN A 87 13.43 -8.16 21.65
C GLN A 87 14.62 -9.04 21.25
N SER A 88 15.83 -8.49 21.17
CA SER A 88 17.02 -9.27 20.79
C SER A 88 17.36 -10.38 21.80
N ALA A 89 17.04 -10.18 23.08
CA ALA A 89 17.33 -11.13 24.15
C ALA A 89 16.20 -12.14 24.38
N TRP A 90 14.95 -11.70 24.33
CA TRP A 90 13.79 -12.48 24.81
C TRP A 90 12.74 -12.78 23.73
N ALA A 91 12.85 -12.18 22.56
CA ALA A 91 11.97 -12.44 21.42
C ALA A 91 12.77 -12.47 20.11
N PRO A 92 13.80 -13.34 20.00
CA PRO A 92 14.63 -13.39 18.81
C PRO A 92 13.78 -13.70 17.58
N PRO A 93 14.10 -13.11 16.41
CA PRO A 93 13.38 -13.42 15.18
C PRO A 93 13.45 -14.92 14.88
N PRO A 94 12.40 -15.50 14.27
CA PRO A 94 12.46 -16.89 13.82
C PRO A 94 13.66 -17.07 12.86
N PRO A 95 14.23 -18.27 12.72
CA PRO A 95 15.26 -18.51 11.72
C PRO A 95 14.77 -18.20 10.29
N TRP A 96 15.61 -17.58 9.46
CA TRP A 96 15.26 -17.17 8.09
C TRP A 96 14.72 -18.32 7.21
N TRP A 97 15.14 -19.56 7.46
CA TRP A 97 14.68 -20.73 6.71
C TRP A 97 13.19 -21.03 6.97
N GLN A 98 12.63 -20.64 8.12
CA GLN A 98 11.19 -20.76 8.37
C GLN A 98 10.38 -19.83 7.47
N ILE A 99 10.95 -18.68 7.11
CA ILE A 99 10.32 -17.73 6.18
C ILE A 99 10.28 -18.28 4.75
N VAL A 100 11.38 -18.87 4.28
CA VAL A 100 11.46 -19.38 2.90
C VAL A 100 11.01 -20.84 2.76
N GLY A 101 10.92 -21.57 3.86
CA GLY A 101 10.56 -22.98 3.88
C GLY A 101 9.11 -23.23 3.48
N TRP A 102 8.16 -22.48 4.05
CA TRP A 102 6.74 -22.67 3.71
C TRP A 102 6.40 -22.25 2.27
N PRO A 103 6.86 -21.12 1.70
CA PRO A 103 6.59 -20.79 0.29
C PRO A 103 7.20 -21.81 -0.66
N PHE A 104 8.41 -22.30 -0.34
CA PHE A 104 9.06 -23.37 -1.10
C PHE A 104 8.23 -24.66 -1.05
N LEU A 105 7.79 -25.09 0.14
CA LEU A 105 6.95 -26.28 0.32
C LEU A 105 5.63 -26.16 -0.45
N LEU A 106 4.95 -25.01 -0.40
CA LEU A 106 3.71 -24.76 -1.14
C LEU A 106 3.94 -24.82 -2.64
N THR A 107 5.02 -24.22 -3.13
CA THR A 107 5.37 -24.20 -4.56
C THR A 107 5.72 -25.61 -5.05
N ALA A 108 6.60 -26.31 -4.32
CA ALA A 108 7.00 -27.68 -4.64
C ALA A 108 5.80 -28.64 -4.63
N SER A 109 4.94 -28.56 -3.62
CA SER A 109 3.72 -29.39 -3.52
C SER A 109 2.72 -29.08 -4.63
N SER A 110 2.57 -27.80 -5.00
CA SER A 110 1.70 -27.39 -6.10
C SER A 110 2.20 -27.91 -7.44
N VAL A 111 3.52 -27.81 -7.69
CA VAL A 111 4.16 -28.36 -8.89
C VAL A 111 4.02 -29.87 -8.94
N LEU A 112 4.28 -30.57 -7.83
CA LEU A 112 4.13 -32.02 -7.74
C LEU A 112 2.69 -32.45 -8.06
N LEU A 113 1.70 -31.83 -7.41
CA LEU A 113 0.30 -32.11 -7.66
C LEU A 113 -0.12 -31.77 -9.10
N PHE A 114 0.41 -30.68 -9.66
CA PHE A 114 0.19 -30.28 -11.06
C PHE A 114 0.69 -31.33 -12.05
N LEU A 115 1.82 -31.99 -11.74
CA LEU A 115 2.39 -33.05 -12.56
C LEU A 115 1.71 -34.42 -12.37
N LEU A 116 1.20 -34.71 -11.18
CA LEU A 116 0.56 -35.99 -10.84
C LEU A 116 -0.92 -36.04 -11.24
N LEU A 117 -1.67 -34.94 -11.07
CA LEU A 117 -3.13 -34.93 -11.23
C LEU A 117 -3.60 -35.35 -12.64
N PRO A 118 -2.99 -34.89 -13.75
CA PRO A 118 -3.37 -35.36 -15.08
C PRO A 118 -3.06 -36.84 -15.31
N ARG A 119 -1.94 -37.35 -14.77
CA ARG A 119 -1.57 -38.77 -14.88
C ARG A 119 -2.58 -39.66 -14.14
N TRP A 120 -3.00 -39.22 -12.95
CA TRP A 120 -4.02 -39.91 -12.17
C TRP A 120 -5.40 -39.90 -12.86
N LYS A 121 -5.76 -38.83 -13.57
CA LYS A 121 -6.99 -38.80 -14.39
C LYS A 121 -6.90 -39.68 -15.64
N ALA A 122 -5.72 -39.78 -16.25
CA ALA A 122 -5.46 -40.57 -17.45
C ALA A 122 -5.23 -42.07 -17.19
N ARG A 123 -5.34 -42.54 -15.94
CA ARG A 123 -5.06 -43.93 -15.59
C ARG A 123 -6.09 -44.88 -16.23
N ALA A 124 -5.62 -46.06 -16.64
CA ALA A 124 -6.44 -47.04 -17.36
C ALA A 124 -7.70 -47.48 -16.58
N SER A 125 -7.68 -47.40 -15.24
CA SER A 125 -8.85 -47.72 -14.41
C SER A 125 -9.99 -46.68 -14.49
N ARG A 126 -9.84 -45.59 -15.25
CA ARG A 126 -10.84 -44.52 -15.38
C ARG A 126 -11.18 -44.17 -16.82
N VAL A 127 -10.23 -44.32 -17.73
CA VAL A 127 -10.40 -43.93 -19.13
C VAL A 127 -9.91 -45.02 -20.06
N VAL A 128 -10.59 -45.16 -21.19
CA VAL A 128 -10.22 -46.07 -22.28
C VAL A 128 -9.75 -45.27 -23.51
N PRO A 129 -8.86 -45.82 -24.35
CA PRO A 129 -8.50 -45.19 -25.62
C PRO A 129 -9.71 -45.04 -26.53
N LEU A 130 -9.78 -43.97 -27.34
CA LEU A 130 -10.89 -43.76 -28.29
C LEU A 130 -11.10 -44.96 -29.22
N ALA A 131 -10.02 -45.57 -29.70
CA ALA A 131 -10.07 -46.74 -30.60
C ALA A 131 -10.82 -47.96 -30.01
N ALA A 132 -10.93 -48.07 -28.68
CA ALA A 132 -11.68 -49.15 -28.05
C ALA A 132 -13.22 -48.95 -28.12
N VAL A 133 -13.67 -47.73 -28.44
CA VAL A 133 -15.08 -47.31 -28.40
C VAL A 133 -15.55 -46.71 -29.73
N ASP A 134 -14.64 -46.52 -30.68
CA ASP A 134 -14.87 -45.97 -32.02
C ASP A 134 -14.25 -46.92 -33.07
N PRO A 135 -14.84 -48.12 -33.28
CA PRO A 135 -14.27 -49.13 -34.18
C PRO A 135 -14.19 -48.67 -35.64
N ASP A 136 -15.10 -47.80 -36.07
CA ASP A 136 -15.18 -47.28 -37.44
C ASP A 136 -14.28 -46.05 -37.67
N GLY A 137 -13.70 -45.47 -36.60
CA GLY A 137 -12.80 -44.32 -36.68
C GLY A 137 -13.46 -42.99 -37.07
N GLU A 138 -14.78 -42.93 -37.19
CA GLU A 138 -15.54 -41.72 -37.58
C GLU A 138 -15.29 -40.55 -36.60
N LEU A 139 -15.22 -40.84 -35.30
CA LEU A 139 -15.02 -39.80 -34.29
C LEU A 139 -13.56 -39.31 -34.29
N GLY A 140 -12.62 -40.24 -34.45
CA GLY A 140 -11.20 -39.93 -34.59
C GLY A 140 -10.92 -39.03 -35.79
N THR A 141 -11.51 -39.34 -36.95
CA THR A 141 -11.38 -38.54 -38.17
C THR A 141 -12.06 -37.17 -38.05
N LEU A 142 -13.25 -37.09 -37.44
CA LEU A 142 -13.91 -35.81 -37.16
C LEU A 142 -13.05 -34.89 -36.28
N ILE A 143 -12.50 -35.41 -35.18
CA ILE A 143 -11.67 -34.61 -34.27
C ILE A 143 -10.37 -34.17 -34.96
N ALA A 144 -9.74 -35.05 -35.73
CA ALA A 144 -8.55 -34.73 -36.52
C ALA A 144 -8.84 -33.64 -37.56
N GLY A 145 -9.98 -33.74 -38.26
CA GLY A 145 -10.47 -32.73 -39.20
C GLY A 145 -10.69 -31.38 -38.53
N LEU A 146 -11.44 -31.34 -37.42
CA LEU A 146 -11.68 -30.10 -36.66
C LEU A 146 -10.38 -29.49 -36.12
N ALA A 147 -9.42 -30.31 -35.67
CA ALA A 147 -8.12 -29.83 -35.22
C ALA A 147 -7.30 -29.22 -36.37
N ALA A 148 -7.35 -29.83 -37.57
CA ALA A 148 -6.70 -29.31 -38.76
C ALA A 148 -7.35 -27.99 -39.24
N ASP A 149 -8.69 -27.96 -39.33
CA ASP A 149 -9.47 -26.79 -39.76
C ASP A 149 -9.23 -25.56 -38.86
N THR A 150 -8.99 -25.80 -37.58
CA THR A 150 -8.74 -24.74 -36.58
C THR A 150 -7.27 -24.39 -36.42
N GLY A 151 -6.35 -25.08 -37.13
CA GLY A 151 -4.91 -24.86 -37.06
C GLY A 151 -4.30 -25.27 -35.72
N LEU A 152 -4.90 -26.23 -35.01
CA LEU A 152 -4.49 -26.64 -33.68
C LEU A 152 -3.28 -27.58 -33.73
N ALA A 153 -2.11 -27.09 -33.27
CA ALA A 153 -0.92 -27.90 -33.06
C ALA A 153 -0.39 -27.74 -31.61
N PRO A 154 -0.19 -28.84 -30.85
CA PRO A 154 -0.33 -30.25 -31.21
C PRO A 154 -1.79 -30.77 -31.14
N VAL A 155 -2.10 -31.78 -31.96
CA VAL A 155 -3.40 -32.49 -31.91
C VAL A 155 -3.54 -33.23 -30.57
N PRO A 156 -4.68 -33.09 -29.87
CA PRO A 156 -4.87 -33.74 -28.57
C PRO A 156 -5.03 -35.25 -28.67
N ARG A 157 -4.50 -35.96 -27.67
CA ARG A 157 -4.81 -37.39 -27.47
C ARG A 157 -6.26 -37.51 -27.00
N VAL A 158 -7.05 -38.37 -27.64
CA VAL A 158 -8.46 -38.57 -27.24
C VAL A 158 -8.61 -39.85 -26.42
N VAL A 159 -9.33 -39.74 -25.31
CA VAL A 159 -9.72 -40.86 -24.43
C VAL A 159 -11.21 -40.74 -24.10
N VAL A 160 -11.81 -41.81 -23.57
CA VAL A 160 -13.22 -41.86 -23.21
C VAL A 160 -13.35 -42.26 -21.74
N ASP A 161 -14.20 -41.56 -21.00
CA ASP A 161 -14.67 -41.98 -19.67
C ASP A 161 -16.07 -42.61 -19.83
N PRO A 162 -16.17 -43.95 -19.88
CA PRO A 162 -17.44 -44.64 -20.09
C PRO A 162 -18.38 -44.53 -18.89
N ALA A 163 -17.86 -44.24 -17.68
CA ALA A 163 -18.68 -44.11 -16.48
C ALA A 163 -19.37 -42.75 -16.36
N ALA A 164 -18.91 -41.74 -17.12
CA ALA A 164 -19.51 -40.41 -17.13
C ALA A 164 -20.80 -40.39 -17.99
N THR A 165 -21.95 -40.30 -17.32
CA THR A 165 -23.28 -40.28 -17.96
C THR A 165 -23.69 -38.93 -18.56
N GLY A 166 -22.91 -37.86 -18.31
CA GLY A 166 -23.18 -36.54 -18.87
C GLY A 166 -22.88 -36.45 -20.36
N SER A 167 -23.61 -35.59 -21.08
CA SER A 167 -23.43 -35.34 -22.52
C SER A 167 -22.42 -34.19 -22.76
N GLY A 168 -21.17 -34.42 -22.35
CA GLY A 168 -20.09 -33.44 -22.40
C GLY A 168 -18.71 -34.04 -22.61
N ALA A 169 -17.68 -33.20 -22.55
CA ALA A 169 -16.29 -33.60 -22.66
C ALA A 169 -15.43 -32.73 -21.72
N VAL A 170 -14.18 -33.12 -21.52
CA VAL A 170 -13.24 -32.34 -20.70
C VAL A 170 -11.81 -32.46 -21.22
N VAL A 171 -11.10 -31.34 -21.29
CA VAL A 171 -9.66 -31.35 -21.60
C VAL A 171 -8.79 -31.36 -20.34
N PHE A 172 -7.73 -32.18 -20.35
CA PHE A 172 -6.69 -32.19 -19.32
C PHE A 172 -5.29 -32.45 -19.88
N GLY A 173 -4.27 -32.45 -19.02
CA GLY A 173 -2.88 -32.69 -19.41
C GLY A 173 -2.03 -31.41 -19.32
N ARG A 174 -1.16 -31.22 -20.31
CA ARG A 174 -0.33 -30.00 -20.46
C ARG A 174 -0.65 -29.36 -21.80
N THR A 175 -0.44 -28.06 -21.92
CA THR A 175 -0.64 -27.35 -23.21
C THR A 175 0.13 -28.00 -24.37
N GLY A 176 1.33 -28.53 -24.13
CA GLY A 176 2.12 -29.24 -25.16
C GLY A 176 1.79 -30.73 -25.33
N ARG A 177 0.95 -31.32 -24.48
CA ARG A 177 0.48 -32.72 -24.57
C ARG A 177 -0.98 -32.78 -24.08
N PRO A 178 -1.93 -32.19 -24.83
CA PRO A 178 -3.31 -32.11 -24.40
C PRO A 178 -4.00 -33.47 -24.55
N VAL A 179 -4.90 -33.77 -23.62
CA VAL A 179 -5.74 -34.97 -23.63
C VAL A 179 -7.20 -34.52 -23.56
N VAL A 180 -8.01 -34.89 -24.56
CA VAL A 180 -9.45 -34.66 -24.57
C VAL A 180 -10.13 -35.95 -24.10
N CYS A 181 -10.96 -35.85 -23.08
CA CYS A 181 -11.73 -36.97 -22.53
C CYS A 181 -13.21 -36.77 -22.83
N LEU A 182 -13.77 -37.65 -23.65
CA LEU A 182 -15.19 -37.64 -23.99
C LEU A 182 -15.97 -38.43 -22.95
N TYR A 183 -17.14 -37.94 -22.54
CA TYR A 183 -18.02 -38.69 -21.64
C TYR A 183 -18.88 -39.68 -22.43
N GLY A 184 -19.17 -40.83 -21.83
CA GLY A 184 -20.02 -41.86 -22.43
C GLY A 184 -21.39 -41.32 -22.87
N GLY A 185 -22.00 -40.42 -22.09
CA GLY A 185 -23.27 -39.79 -22.46
C GLY A 185 -23.22 -38.98 -23.77
N LEU A 186 -22.10 -38.32 -24.07
CA LEU A 186 -21.92 -37.57 -25.31
C LEU A 186 -21.83 -38.51 -26.52
N LEU A 187 -21.23 -39.68 -26.34
CA LEU A 187 -21.12 -40.71 -27.38
C LEU A 187 -22.49 -41.31 -27.72
N VAL A 188 -23.37 -41.48 -26.71
CA VAL A 188 -24.74 -41.95 -26.93
C VAL A 188 -25.59 -40.93 -27.71
N ASP A 189 -25.38 -39.64 -27.46
CA ASP A 189 -26.16 -38.57 -28.10
C ASP A 189 -25.62 -38.15 -29.48
N ARG A 190 -24.46 -38.67 -29.90
CA ARG A 190 -23.72 -38.21 -31.09
C ARG A 190 -24.53 -38.21 -32.38
N HIS A 191 -25.41 -39.21 -32.56
CA HIS A 191 -26.26 -39.33 -33.75
C HIS A 191 -27.58 -38.57 -33.62
N ARG A 192 -28.02 -38.28 -32.39
CA ARG A 192 -29.27 -37.54 -32.13
C ARG A 192 -29.08 -36.03 -32.28
N ASP A 193 -27.90 -35.53 -31.92
CA ASP A 193 -27.57 -34.10 -31.99
C ASP A 193 -26.11 -33.88 -32.45
N PRO A 194 -25.82 -34.05 -33.76
CA PRO A 194 -24.47 -33.86 -34.30
C PRO A 194 -24.00 -32.41 -34.20
N THR A 195 -24.93 -31.45 -34.19
CA THR A 195 -24.64 -30.02 -34.01
C THR A 195 -24.08 -29.76 -32.61
N ARG A 196 -24.68 -30.35 -31.57
CA ARG A 196 -24.17 -30.29 -30.19
C ARG A 196 -22.83 -30.99 -30.06
N LEU A 197 -22.65 -32.17 -30.65
CA LEU A 197 -21.35 -32.86 -30.65
C LEU A 197 -20.25 -31.95 -31.20
N ARG A 198 -20.47 -31.35 -32.37
CA ARG A 198 -19.51 -30.44 -33.00
C ARG A 198 -19.25 -29.20 -32.16
N ALA A 199 -20.28 -28.61 -31.55
CA ALA A 199 -20.14 -27.44 -30.68
C ALA A 199 -19.33 -27.74 -29.41
N VAL A 200 -19.58 -28.88 -28.75
CA VAL A 200 -18.82 -29.34 -27.58
C VAL A 200 -17.36 -29.60 -27.95
N LEU A 201 -17.09 -30.30 -29.06
CA LEU A 201 -15.72 -30.57 -29.52
C LEU A 201 -14.97 -29.27 -29.83
N LEU A 202 -15.57 -28.32 -30.56
CA LEU A 202 -14.95 -27.02 -30.84
C LEU A 202 -14.69 -26.20 -29.57
N HIS A 203 -15.57 -26.28 -28.57
CA HIS A 203 -15.36 -25.66 -27.25
C HIS A 203 -14.16 -26.27 -26.49
N GLU A 204 -14.07 -27.60 -26.44
CA GLU A 204 -12.94 -28.28 -25.79
C GLU A 204 -11.62 -28.02 -26.52
N LEU A 205 -11.62 -28.05 -27.86
CA LEU A 205 -10.45 -27.67 -28.67
C LEU A 205 -10.06 -26.21 -28.45
N ALA A 206 -11.03 -25.32 -28.21
CA ALA A 206 -10.75 -23.92 -27.91
C ALA A 206 -10.00 -23.77 -26.59
N HIS A 207 -10.27 -24.59 -25.57
CA HIS A 207 -9.46 -24.61 -24.35
C HIS A 207 -8.00 -25.01 -24.61
N VAL A 208 -7.74 -25.91 -25.58
CA VAL A 208 -6.38 -26.27 -25.99
C VAL A 208 -5.69 -25.06 -26.64
N ALA A 209 -6.32 -24.44 -27.64
CA ALA A 209 -5.77 -23.28 -28.35
C ALA A 209 -5.54 -22.07 -27.42
N ASN A 210 -6.44 -21.87 -26.45
CA ASN A 210 -6.35 -20.78 -25.48
C ASN A 210 -5.34 -21.01 -24.37
N ARG A 211 -4.70 -22.20 -24.35
CA ARG A 211 -3.75 -22.64 -23.32
C ARG A 211 -4.38 -22.66 -21.92
N ASP A 212 -5.68 -22.91 -21.87
CA ASP A 212 -6.47 -22.86 -20.65
C ASP A 212 -6.21 -24.06 -19.72
N ILE A 213 -5.74 -25.18 -20.27
CA ILE A 213 -5.43 -26.41 -19.53
C ILE A 213 -4.47 -26.11 -18.37
N THR A 214 -3.32 -25.51 -18.69
CA THR A 214 -2.27 -25.20 -17.69
C THR A 214 -2.80 -24.27 -16.59
N LEU A 215 -3.54 -23.22 -16.97
CA LEU A 215 -4.15 -22.29 -16.01
C LEU A 215 -5.20 -22.98 -15.12
N THR A 216 -5.97 -23.93 -15.66
CA THR A 216 -6.95 -24.72 -14.88
C THR A 216 -6.25 -25.50 -13.79
N TYR A 217 -5.25 -26.29 -14.19
CA TYR A 217 -4.59 -27.22 -13.30
C TYR A 217 -3.76 -26.44 -12.28
N ALA A 218 -3.07 -25.38 -12.67
CA ALA A 218 -2.41 -24.49 -11.73
C ALA A 218 -3.39 -23.92 -10.69
N THR A 219 -4.53 -23.37 -11.13
CA THR A 219 -5.57 -22.83 -10.23
C THR A 219 -6.12 -23.88 -9.26
N VAL A 220 -6.41 -25.10 -9.74
CA VAL A 220 -6.96 -26.18 -8.91
C VAL A 220 -5.93 -26.73 -7.93
N THR A 221 -4.68 -26.89 -8.35
CA THR A 221 -3.62 -27.46 -7.51
C THR A 221 -3.18 -26.50 -6.43
N LEU A 222 -2.97 -25.22 -6.78
CA LEU A 222 -2.71 -24.16 -5.81
C LEU A 222 -3.80 -24.08 -4.73
N TRP A 223 -5.07 -24.13 -5.13
CA TRP A 223 -6.18 -24.12 -4.17
C TRP A 223 -6.16 -25.32 -3.23
N ARG A 224 -5.93 -26.54 -3.74
CA ARG A 224 -5.87 -27.75 -2.91
C ARG A 224 -4.70 -27.73 -1.95
N VAL A 225 -3.53 -27.30 -2.42
CA VAL A 225 -2.33 -27.18 -1.59
C VAL A 225 -2.51 -26.10 -0.53
N PHE A 226 -3.10 -24.95 -0.87
CA PHE A 226 -3.48 -23.93 0.10
C PHE A 226 -4.41 -24.48 1.19
N LEU A 227 -5.46 -25.22 0.83
CA LEU A 227 -6.36 -25.82 1.81
C LEU A 227 -5.63 -26.79 2.76
N ALA A 228 -4.76 -27.64 2.22
CA ALA A 228 -4.11 -28.70 2.99
C ALA A 228 -2.90 -28.23 3.81
N LEU A 229 -2.09 -27.32 3.26
CA LEU A 229 -0.79 -26.93 3.85
C LEU A 229 -0.78 -25.53 4.47
N VAL A 230 -1.86 -24.75 4.32
CA VAL A 230 -1.99 -23.43 4.94
C VAL A 230 -3.22 -23.39 5.83
N LEU A 231 -4.41 -23.55 5.24
CA LEU A 231 -5.65 -23.37 5.98
C LEU A 231 -5.81 -24.42 7.08
N LEU A 232 -5.54 -25.69 6.80
CA LEU A 232 -5.65 -26.74 7.81
C LEU A 232 -4.67 -26.54 8.98
N PRO A 233 -3.35 -26.35 8.79
CA PRO A 233 -2.43 -26.02 9.90
C PRO A 233 -2.86 -24.79 10.70
N TYR A 234 -3.31 -23.73 10.02
CA TYR A 234 -3.80 -22.53 10.69
C TYR A 234 -5.05 -22.81 11.55
N LEU A 235 -6.03 -23.53 11.02
CA LEU A 235 -7.24 -23.89 11.80
C LEU A 235 -6.92 -24.82 12.98
N LEU A 236 -5.93 -25.71 12.84
CA LEU A 236 -5.46 -26.54 13.94
C LEU A 236 -4.77 -25.70 15.03
N TRP A 237 -3.96 -24.71 14.63
CA TRP A 237 -3.33 -23.76 15.55
C TRP A 237 -4.36 -22.91 16.30
N GLU A 238 -5.30 -22.28 15.58
CA GLU A 238 -6.38 -21.51 16.20
C GLU A 238 -7.24 -22.37 17.12
N GLY A 239 -7.51 -23.63 16.74
CA GLY A 239 -8.20 -24.59 17.59
C GLY A 239 -7.46 -24.87 18.90
N HIS A 240 -6.13 -24.99 18.84
CA HIS A 240 -5.28 -25.15 20.03
C HIS A 240 -5.30 -23.90 20.92
N VAL A 241 -5.19 -22.70 20.34
CA VAL A 241 -5.28 -21.43 21.08
C VAL A 241 -6.63 -21.28 21.78
N VAL A 242 -7.72 -21.53 21.06
CA VAL A 242 -9.10 -21.50 21.63
C VAL A 242 -9.26 -22.52 22.75
N GLN A 243 -8.72 -23.73 22.59
CA GLN A 243 -8.73 -24.75 23.64
C GLN A 243 -8.00 -24.27 24.91
N GLY A 244 -6.84 -23.62 24.77
CA GLY A 244 -6.11 -23.04 25.90
C GLY A 244 -6.90 -21.94 26.62
N VAL A 245 -7.52 -21.02 25.87
CA VAL A 245 -8.37 -19.95 26.42
C VAL A 245 -9.55 -20.53 27.21
N LEU A 246 -10.19 -21.56 26.69
CA LEU A 246 -11.28 -22.27 27.38
C LEU A 246 -10.79 -23.00 28.64
N ALA A 247 -9.61 -23.62 28.59
CA ALA A 247 -9.00 -24.29 29.74
C ALA A 247 -8.68 -23.30 30.89
N ASP A 248 -8.33 -22.06 30.55
CA ASP A 248 -8.14 -20.95 31.49
C ASP A 248 -9.45 -20.33 32.02
N GLY A 249 -10.61 -20.90 31.66
CA GLY A 249 -11.93 -20.41 32.09
C GLY A 249 -12.37 -19.11 31.41
N ARG A 250 -11.76 -18.74 30.28
CA ARG A 250 -12.08 -17.53 29.51
C ARG A 250 -12.95 -17.86 28.30
N MET A 251 -13.79 -16.91 27.90
CA MET A 251 -14.61 -17.04 26.69
C MET A 251 -13.77 -16.73 25.44
N PRO A 252 -13.68 -17.64 24.46
CA PRO A 252 -13.02 -17.36 23.19
C PRO A 252 -13.84 -16.32 22.42
N VAL A 253 -13.22 -15.17 22.14
CA VAL A 253 -13.79 -14.13 21.29
C VAL A 253 -13.40 -14.43 19.86
N LEU A 254 -14.31 -14.23 18.91
CA LEU A 254 -13.96 -14.27 17.49
C LEU A 254 -12.95 -13.14 17.22
N ASP A 255 -11.69 -13.52 17.12
CA ASP A 255 -10.60 -12.58 17.03
C ASP A 255 -10.42 -12.10 15.59
N ARG A 256 -9.67 -10.99 15.45
CA ARG A 256 -9.40 -10.38 14.15
C ARG A 256 -8.65 -11.33 13.19
N PRO A 257 -7.66 -12.14 13.64
CA PRO A 257 -7.04 -13.20 12.84
C PRO A 257 -8.04 -14.17 12.21
N MET A 258 -8.99 -14.74 12.96
CA MET A 258 -9.97 -15.68 12.40
C MET A 258 -10.85 -15.02 11.33
N LEU A 259 -11.31 -13.79 11.56
CA LEU A 259 -12.11 -13.05 10.59
C LEU A 259 -11.31 -12.67 9.35
N LEU A 260 -10.04 -12.27 9.51
CA LEU A 260 -9.13 -12.01 8.42
C LEU A 260 -8.87 -13.27 7.59
N ALA A 261 -8.69 -14.42 8.24
CA ALA A 261 -8.52 -15.71 7.58
C ALA A 261 -9.77 -16.08 6.78
N ALA A 262 -10.97 -16.02 7.39
CA ALA A 262 -12.24 -16.29 6.71
C ALA A 262 -12.47 -15.35 5.51
N PHE A 263 -12.20 -14.05 5.70
CA PHE A 263 -12.29 -13.05 4.63
C PHE A 263 -11.33 -13.38 3.48
N THR A 264 -10.07 -13.67 3.79
CA THR A 264 -9.05 -13.92 2.76
C THR A 264 -9.31 -15.24 2.02
N VAL A 265 -9.78 -16.30 2.70
CA VAL A 265 -10.24 -17.55 2.06
C VAL A 265 -11.40 -17.26 1.10
N ALA A 266 -12.37 -16.43 1.50
CA ALA A 266 -13.46 -16.03 0.63
C ALA A 266 -12.94 -15.27 -0.61
N LEU A 267 -11.97 -14.36 -0.44
CA LEU A 267 -11.34 -13.66 -1.57
C LEU A 267 -10.63 -14.63 -2.52
N VAL A 268 -9.83 -15.57 -2.01
CA VAL A 268 -9.13 -16.59 -2.80
C VAL A 268 -10.14 -17.44 -3.58
N HIS A 269 -11.24 -17.85 -2.95
CA HIS A 269 -12.28 -18.65 -3.62
C HIS A 269 -13.00 -17.86 -4.72
N LEU A 270 -13.29 -16.58 -4.49
CA LEU A 270 -13.89 -15.69 -5.49
C LEU A 270 -12.94 -15.47 -6.68
N ALA A 271 -11.65 -15.20 -6.43
CA ALA A 271 -10.65 -15.04 -7.47
C ALA A 271 -10.46 -16.33 -8.29
N ARG A 272 -10.40 -17.48 -7.61
CA ARG A 272 -10.39 -18.80 -8.24
C ARG A 272 -11.59 -19.00 -9.16
N SER A 273 -12.79 -18.69 -8.66
CA SER A 273 -14.03 -18.86 -9.42
C SER A 273 -14.08 -17.92 -10.63
N ASP A 274 -13.58 -16.68 -10.53
CA ASP A 274 -13.49 -15.74 -11.65
C ASP A 274 -12.50 -16.19 -12.73
N VAL A 275 -11.34 -16.73 -12.34
CA VAL A 275 -10.37 -17.33 -13.28
C VAL A 275 -11.03 -18.48 -14.06
N LEU A 276 -11.68 -19.40 -13.36
CA LEU A 276 -12.33 -20.56 -13.99
C LEU A 276 -13.49 -20.14 -14.90
N ARG A 277 -14.36 -19.24 -14.44
CA ARG A 277 -15.52 -18.77 -15.21
C ARG A 277 -15.16 -17.99 -16.46
N SER A 278 -14.15 -17.12 -16.39
CA SER A 278 -13.81 -16.25 -17.51
C SER A 278 -13.31 -17.04 -18.72
N ARG A 279 -12.61 -18.15 -18.48
CA ARG A 279 -12.07 -19.04 -19.51
C ARG A 279 -13.15 -19.71 -20.35
N GLU A 280 -14.23 -20.15 -19.73
CA GLU A 280 -15.39 -20.74 -20.43
C GLU A 280 -15.94 -19.77 -21.50
N VAL A 281 -16.02 -18.48 -21.18
CA VAL A 281 -16.52 -17.46 -22.12
C VAL A 281 -15.53 -17.21 -23.27
N TYR A 282 -14.22 -17.24 -23.02
CA TYR A 282 -13.23 -17.15 -24.10
C TYR A 282 -13.24 -18.40 -25.00
N ALA A 283 -13.46 -19.58 -24.42
CA ALA A 283 -13.60 -20.81 -25.18
C ALA A 283 -14.87 -20.80 -26.06
N ASP A 284 -16.00 -20.33 -25.52
CA ASP A 284 -17.25 -20.13 -26.28
C ASP A 284 -17.06 -19.20 -27.49
N LEU A 285 -16.42 -18.04 -27.28
CA LEU A 285 -16.15 -17.09 -28.37
C LEU A 285 -15.19 -17.66 -29.42
N THR A 286 -14.19 -18.44 -28.99
CA THR A 286 -13.23 -19.07 -29.90
C THR A 286 -13.91 -20.16 -30.72
N ALA A 287 -14.72 -21.01 -30.09
CA ALA A 287 -15.51 -22.03 -30.78
C ALA A 287 -16.49 -21.42 -31.79
N LEU A 288 -17.13 -20.30 -31.42
CA LEU A 288 -18.01 -19.57 -32.35
C LEU A 288 -17.26 -19.04 -33.58
N ARG A 289 -16.04 -18.52 -33.41
CA ARG A 289 -15.18 -18.09 -34.54
C ARG A 289 -14.76 -19.24 -35.44
N TRP A 290 -14.66 -20.44 -34.89
CA TRP A 290 -14.40 -21.67 -35.64
C TRP A 290 -15.66 -22.31 -36.24
N GLY A 291 -16.81 -21.63 -36.18
CA GLY A 291 -18.04 -22.06 -36.84
C GLY A 291 -18.95 -22.97 -36.02
N ALA A 292 -18.81 -23.02 -34.69
CA ALA A 292 -19.78 -23.72 -33.84
C ALA A 292 -21.14 -23.00 -33.83
N ASP A 293 -22.24 -23.75 -33.96
CA ASP A 293 -23.60 -23.23 -34.00
C ASP A 293 -24.07 -22.73 -32.61
N PRO A 294 -24.47 -21.44 -32.46
CA PRO A 294 -25.04 -20.87 -31.23
C PRO A 294 -26.12 -21.70 -30.53
N HIS A 295 -26.86 -22.54 -31.27
CA HIS A 295 -27.91 -23.40 -30.73
C HIS A 295 -27.39 -24.71 -30.13
N GLY A 296 -26.17 -25.14 -30.46
CA GLY A 296 -25.53 -26.33 -29.89
C GLY A 296 -25.30 -26.24 -28.37
N TRP A 297 -25.42 -25.03 -27.81
CA TRP A 297 -25.34 -24.75 -26.37
C TRP A 297 -26.72 -24.61 -25.69
N ALA A 298 -27.83 -24.75 -26.41
CA ALA A 298 -29.18 -24.48 -25.90
C ALA A 298 -29.75 -25.59 -25.00
N GLY A 299 -29.18 -26.80 -25.02
CA GLY A 299 -29.73 -28.00 -24.37
C GLY A 299 -29.48 -28.16 -22.87
N GLU A 300 -28.64 -27.34 -22.23
CA GLU A 300 -28.35 -27.47 -20.80
C GLU A 300 -29.04 -26.39 -19.97
N SER A 301 -30.34 -26.56 -19.73
CA SER A 301 -31.01 -25.90 -18.61
C SER A 301 -31.09 -26.89 -17.44
N PRO A 302 -30.27 -26.76 -16.37
CA PRO A 302 -30.48 -27.50 -15.13
C PRO A 302 -31.68 -26.90 -14.39
N GLN A 303 -32.88 -27.03 -14.97
CA GLN A 303 -34.12 -26.54 -14.40
C GLN A 303 -34.93 -27.66 -13.73
N GLN A 304 -34.48 -28.92 -13.80
CA GLN A 304 -35.28 -30.07 -13.37
C GLN A 304 -34.96 -30.64 -11.97
N ALA A 305 -33.98 -30.13 -11.21
CA ALA A 305 -33.59 -30.75 -9.93
C ALA A 305 -33.68 -29.83 -8.68
N ALA A 306 -34.53 -28.81 -8.67
CA ALA A 306 -34.73 -27.95 -7.50
C ALA A 306 -36.13 -28.11 -6.92
N GLY A 307 -36.20 -28.59 -5.66
CA GLY A 307 -37.45 -28.72 -4.89
C GLY A 307 -38.13 -27.37 -4.61
N PRO A 308 -39.40 -27.37 -4.13
CA PRO A 308 -40.27 -26.18 -4.08
C PRO A 308 -39.67 -25.01 -3.29
N ARG A 309 -39.10 -25.29 -2.11
CA ARG A 309 -38.45 -24.26 -1.25
C ARG A 309 -37.22 -23.63 -1.90
N ARG A 310 -36.46 -24.41 -2.69
CA ARG A 310 -35.26 -23.93 -3.38
C ARG A 310 -35.61 -23.05 -4.58
N ARG A 311 -36.79 -23.21 -5.20
CA ARG A 311 -37.28 -22.33 -6.27
C ARG A 311 -37.67 -20.94 -5.78
N VAL A 312 -38.22 -20.82 -4.58
CA VAL A 312 -38.64 -19.52 -4.00
C VAL A 312 -37.44 -18.69 -3.56
N LEU A 313 -36.44 -19.31 -2.93
CA LEU A 313 -35.22 -18.62 -2.46
C LEU A 313 -34.14 -18.46 -3.55
N ALA A 314 -34.17 -19.28 -4.62
CA ALA A 314 -33.18 -19.24 -5.70
C ALA A 314 -33.04 -17.87 -6.37
N PRO A 315 -34.09 -17.14 -6.78
CA PRO A 315 -33.90 -15.83 -7.41
C PRO A 315 -33.27 -14.79 -6.48
N PHE A 316 -33.53 -14.87 -5.17
CA PHE A 316 -32.94 -13.97 -4.18
C PHE A 316 -31.48 -14.33 -3.85
N LEU A 317 -31.14 -15.61 -3.76
CA LEU A 317 -29.79 -16.09 -3.44
C LEU A 317 -28.89 -16.24 -4.67
N ALA A 318 -29.45 -16.39 -5.87
CA ALA A 318 -28.69 -16.62 -7.10
C ALA A 318 -27.68 -15.51 -7.42
N PRO A 319 -27.97 -14.21 -7.25
CA PRO A 319 -26.98 -13.15 -7.44
C PRO A 319 -25.79 -13.26 -6.48
N PHE A 320 -26.03 -13.67 -5.23
CA PHE A 320 -25.01 -13.82 -4.19
C PHE A 320 -24.20 -15.11 -4.33
N LEU A 321 -24.83 -16.20 -4.79
CA LEU A 321 -24.17 -17.50 -4.99
C LEU A 321 -23.51 -17.63 -6.38
N ALA A 322 -23.90 -16.81 -7.37
CA ALA A 322 -23.33 -16.87 -8.72
C ALA A 322 -21.81 -16.62 -8.77
N PRO A 323 -21.23 -15.70 -7.96
CA PRO A 323 -19.78 -15.54 -7.85
C PRO A 323 -19.04 -16.76 -7.30
N LEU A 324 -19.71 -17.62 -6.52
CA LEU A 324 -19.09 -18.80 -5.89
C LEU A 324 -19.03 -20.03 -6.81
N ARG A 325 -19.72 -20.00 -7.95
CA ARG A 325 -19.75 -21.09 -8.93
C ARG A 325 -18.53 -21.03 -9.85
N THR A 326 -17.97 -22.19 -10.19
CA THR A 326 -16.81 -22.30 -11.10
C THR A 326 -17.19 -22.19 -12.58
N HIS A 327 -18.47 -22.41 -12.92
CA HIS A 327 -18.99 -22.22 -14.28
C HIS A 327 -19.97 -21.04 -14.32
N PRO A 328 -19.94 -20.23 -15.40
CA PRO A 328 -20.86 -19.13 -15.59
C PRO A 328 -22.29 -19.64 -15.81
N GLN A 329 -23.28 -18.82 -15.47
CA GLN A 329 -24.67 -19.12 -15.81
C GLN A 329 -24.86 -19.12 -17.33
N TRP A 330 -25.71 -20.01 -17.84
CA TRP A 330 -26.00 -20.13 -19.27
C TRP A 330 -26.53 -18.85 -19.93
N GLY A 331 -27.22 -17.98 -19.18
CA GLY A 331 -27.62 -16.65 -19.67
C GLY A 331 -26.42 -15.75 -20.00
N LEU A 332 -25.36 -15.79 -19.19
CA LEU A 332 -24.13 -15.03 -19.44
C LEU A 332 -23.38 -15.57 -20.67
N ARG A 333 -23.29 -16.90 -20.81
CA ARG A 333 -22.64 -17.54 -21.98
C ARG A 333 -23.34 -17.15 -23.27
N ARG A 334 -24.67 -17.31 -23.34
CA ARG A 334 -25.47 -16.92 -24.51
C ARG A 334 -25.38 -15.43 -24.83
N GLY A 335 -25.46 -14.56 -23.81
CA GLY A 335 -25.30 -13.12 -24.00
C GLY A 335 -23.92 -12.71 -24.50
N ALA A 336 -22.86 -13.43 -24.10
CA ALA A 336 -21.50 -13.16 -24.58
C ALA A 336 -21.30 -13.54 -26.05
N LEU A 337 -22.03 -14.54 -26.56
CA LEU A 337 -22.00 -14.93 -27.99
C LEU A 337 -22.57 -13.83 -28.91
N THR A 338 -23.49 -13.00 -28.40
CA THR A 338 -24.12 -11.90 -29.15
C THR A 338 -23.42 -10.55 -28.94
N ASP A 339 -23.01 -10.23 -27.70
CA ASP A 339 -22.28 -9.02 -27.35
C ASP A 339 -21.08 -9.34 -26.45
N PRO A 340 -19.83 -9.17 -26.91
CA PRO A 340 -18.65 -9.43 -26.09
C PRO A 340 -18.37 -8.33 -25.04
N ALA A 341 -19.15 -7.24 -25.00
CA ALA A 341 -18.95 -6.14 -24.04
C ALA A 341 -18.80 -6.57 -22.57
N PRO A 342 -19.51 -7.59 -22.03
CA PRO A 342 -19.33 -8.06 -20.66
C PRO A 342 -17.89 -8.49 -20.33
N LEU A 343 -17.09 -8.94 -21.29
CA LEU A 343 -15.67 -9.31 -21.07
C LEU A 343 -14.75 -8.11 -20.83
N PHE A 344 -15.17 -6.93 -21.31
CA PHE A 344 -14.44 -5.67 -21.17
C PHE A 344 -14.97 -4.81 -20.03
N ARG A 345 -16.07 -5.21 -19.38
CA ARG A 345 -16.57 -4.53 -18.17
C ARG A 345 -15.58 -4.74 -17.03
N THR A 346 -15.33 -3.67 -16.28
CA THR A 346 -14.51 -3.68 -15.07
C THR A 346 -15.37 -4.17 -13.89
N PRO A 347 -15.23 -5.42 -13.42
CA PRO A 347 -16.05 -5.92 -12.33
C PRO A 347 -15.61 -5.21 -11.05
N THR A 348 -16.53 -4.51 -10.38
CA THR A 348 -16.26 -3.76 -9.15
C THR A 348 -15.69 -4.66 -8.04
N ALA A 349 -16.22 -5.89 -7.92
CA ALA A 349 -15.71 -6.88 -7.00
C ALA A 349 -14.22 -7.19 -7.22
N ALA A 350 -13.77 -7.34 -8.47
CA ALA A 350 -12.36 -7.60 -8.75
C ALA A 350 -11.44 -6.45 -8.31
N PHE A 351 -11.87 -5.19 -8.49
CA PHE A 351 -11.11 -4.03 -8.02
C PHE A 351 -11.07 -3.98 -6.49
N PHE A 352 -12.19 -4.26 -5.81
CA PHE A 352 -12.22 -4.41 -4.36
C PHE A 352 -11.26 -5.50 -3.85
N LEU A 353 -11.28 -6.68 -4.49
CA LEU A 353 -10.37 -7.77 -4.16
C LEU A 353 -8.91 -7.34 -4.29
N ILE A 354 -8.53 -6.71 -5.41
CA ILE A 354 -7.17 -6.22 -5.64
C ILE A 354 -6.75 -5.22 -4.55
N GLY A 355 -7.64 -4.29 -4.18
CA GLY A 355 -7.40 -3.29 -3.16
C GLY A 355 -7.24 -3.88 -1.75
N ALA A 356 -8.06 -4.86 -1.40
CA ALA A 356 -7.91 -5.57 -0.13
C ALA A 356 -6.60 -6.38 -0.11
N THR A 357 -6.30 -7.07 -1.21
CA THR A 357 -5.08 -7.90 -1.34
C THR A 357 -3.81 -7.09 -1.13
N VAL A 358 -3.69 -5.91 -1.76
CA VAL A 358 -2.47 -5.11 -1.68
C VAL A 358 -2.17 -4.67 -0.25
N MET A 359 -3.20 -4.24 0.46
CA MET A 359 -3.09 -3.84 1.87
C MET A 359 -2.69 -5.02 2.76
N LEU A 360 -3.23 -6.21 2.48
CA LEU A 360 -2.84 -7.43 3.18
C LEU A 360 -1.38 -7.77 2.89
N VAL A 361 -0.95 -7.84 1.63
CA VAL A 361 0.43 -8.17 1.26
C VAL A 361 1.42 -7.23 1.93
N ASP A 362 1.19 -5.91 1.83
CA ASP A 362 2.09 -4.90 2.37
C ASP A 362 2.22 -5.02 3.89
N GLN A 363 1.09 -5.13 4.61
CA GLN A 363 1.11 -5.28 6.07
C GLN A 363 1.83 -6.56 6.51
N HIS A 364 1.56 -7.69 5.85
CA HIS A 364 2.21 -8.94 6.22
C HIS A 364 3.71 -8.89 5.96
N LEU A 365 4.15 -8.41 4.80
CA LEU A 365 5.59 -8.29 4.48
C LEU A 365 6.31 -7.38 5.49
N LEU A 366 5.71 -6.25 5.86
CA LEU A 366 6.28 -5.37 6.88
C LEU A 366 6.35 -6.05 8.25
N TYR A 367 5.29 -6.75 8.64
CA TYR A 367 5.25 -7.50 9.89
C TYR A 367 6.26 -8.67 9.90
N TYR A 368 6.51 -9.33 8.76
CA TYR A 368 7.55 -10.34 8.57
C TYR A 368 8.97 -9.79 8.74
N LEU A 369 9.23 -8.56 8.27
CA LEU A 369 10.56 -7.95 8.26
C LEU A 369 10.88 -7.20 9.55
N ALA A 370 9.87 -6.80 10.32
CA ALA A 370 10.04 -6.03 11.55
C ALA A 370 10.93 -6.73 12.59
N PRO A 371 10.82 -8.06 12.86
CA PRO A 371 11.70 -8.75 13.82
C PRO A 371 13.19 -8.80 13.40
N TYR A 372 13.51 -8.54 12.13
CA TYR A 372 14.88 -8.59 11.59
C TYR A 372 15.50 -7.20 11.44
N ASP A 373 14.84 -6.15 11.93
CA ASP A 373 15.22 -4.75 11.72
C ASP A 373 15.32 -4.34 10.24
N LEU A 374 14.62 -5.07 9.35
CA LEU A 374 14.59 -4.82 7.91
C LEU A 374 13.41 -3.95 7.48
N ALA A 375 12.49 -3.59 8.38
CA ALA A 375 11.33 -2.74 8.07
C ALA A 375 11.69 -1.23 7.99
N THR A 376 12.74 -0.88 7.25
CA THR A 376 13.15 0.53 7.05
C THR A 376 12.18 1.29 6.13
N ILE A 377 12.28 2.63 6.09
CA ILE A 377 11.48 3.46 5.16
C ILE A 377 11.75 3.04 3.71
N GLY A 378 13.00 2.81 3.33
CA GLY A 378 13.38 2.39 1.97
C GLY A 378 12.80 1.04 1.58
N ILE A 379 12.86 0.05 2.48
CA ILE A 379 12.28 -1.28 2.24
C ILE A 379 10.74 -1.21 2.20
N THR A 380 10.13 -0.39 3.07
CA THR A 380 8.69 -0.13 3.03
C THR A 380 8.28 0.44 1.67
N GLN A 381 9.00 1.44 1.14
CA GLN A 381 8.74 1.99 -0.19
C GLN A 381 8.96 0.96 -1.30
N ALA A 382 9.97 0.10 -1.20
CA ALA A 382 10.22 -0.95 -2.19
C ALA A 382 9.05 -1.96 -2.25
N ILE A 383 8.54 -2.37 -1.09
CA ILE A 383 7.37 -3.24 -0.97
C ILE A 383 6.15 -2.58 -1.61
N THR A 384 5.82 -1.34 -1.21
CA THR A 384 4.63 -0.66 -1.73
C THR A 384 4.75 -0.30 -3.21
N LEU A 385 5.95 -0.07 -3.74
CA LEU A 385 6.19 0.11 -5.18
C LEU A 385 5.97 -1.19 -5.96
N LEU A 386 6.45 -2.32 -5.45
CA LEU A 386 6.21 -3.63 -6.05
C LEU A 386 4.71 -3.94 -6.07
N SER A 387 4.05 -3.74 -4.94
CA SER A 387 2.60 -3.86 -4.78
C SER A 387 1.82 -2.93 -5.71
N ALA A 388 2.21 -1.66 -5.81
CA ALA A 388 1.62 -0.72 -6.75
C ALA A 388 1.83 -1.13 -8.21
N ALA A 389 2.99 -1.69 -8.56
CA ALA A 389 3.27 -2.20 -9.90
C ALA A 389 2.32 -3.36 -10.27
N LEU A 390 2.10 -4.29 -9.34
CA LEU A 390 1.19 -5.41 -9.51
C LEU A 390 -0.26 -4.94 -9.66
N VAL A 391 -0.74 -4.10 -8.73
CA VAL A 391 -2.10 -3.52 -8.76
C VAL A 391 -2.32 -2.74 -10.07
N THR A 392 -1.37 -1.88 -10.43
CA THR A 392 -1.44 -1.05 -11.64
C THR A 392 -1.42 -1.90 -12.91
N SER A 393 -0.65 -2.98 -12.95
CA SER A 393 -0.66 -3.91 -14.07
C SER A 393 -2.04 -4.55 -14.23
N ILE A 394 -2.63 -5.06 -13.15
CA ILE A 394 -3.92 -5.77 -13.19
C ILE A 394 -5.09 -4.81 -13.48
N ALA A 395 -5.24 -3.77 -12.65
CA ALA A 395 -6.31 -2.79 -12.75
C ALA A 395 -6.16 -1.90 -13.99
N GLY A 396 -4.93 -1.50 -14.30
CA GLY A 396 -4.61 -0.65 -15.43
C GLY A 396 -4.84 -1.35 -16.76
N ILE A 397 -4.36 -2.58 -16.96
CA ILE A 397 -4.64 -3.36 -18.19
C ILE A 397 -6.15 -3.53 -18.36
N SER A 398 -6.89 -3.80 -17.28
CA SER A 398 -8.36 -3.95 -17.32
C SER A 398 -9.06 -2.67 -17.77
N LEU A 399 -8.67 -1.50 -17.23
CA LEU A 399 -9.21 -0.20 -17.64
C LEU A 399 -8.82 0.17 -19.07
N TRP A 400 -7.56 -0.05 -19.48
CA TRP A 400 -7.10 0.20 -20.83
C TRP A 400 -7.84 -0.66 -21.87
N ARG A 401 -8.10 -1.94 -21.55
CA ARG A 401 -8.93 -2.82 -22.38
C ARG A 401 -10.36 -2.28 -22.52
N ALA A 402 -10.97 -1.85 -21.42
CA ALA A 402 -12.32 -1.28 -21.42
C ALA A 402 -12.40 0.02 -22.25
N VAL A 403 -11.40 0.89 -22.12
CA VAL A 403 -11.31 2.16 -22.87
C VAL A 403 -11.05 1.90 -24.36
N ALA A 404 -10.10 1.03 -24.70
CA ALA A 404 -9.81 0.69 -26.09
C ALA A 404 -11.03 0.08 -26.78
N TYR A 405 -11.73 -0.84 -26.12
CA TYR A 405 -12.99 -1.41 -26.62
C TYR A 405 -14.05 -0.34 -26.87
N ALA A 406 -14.27 0.57 -25.92
CA ALA A 406 -15.24 1.65 -26.06
C ALA A 406 -14.88 2.63 -27.19
N VAL A 407 -13.59 2.92 -27.38
CA VAL A 407 -13.12 3.77 -28.49
C VAL A 407 -13.33 3.10 -29.84
N LEU A 408 -13.10 1.79 -29.95
CA LEU A 408 -13.27 1.03 -31.20
C LEU A 408 -14.74 0.84 -31.58
N THR A 409 -15.61 0.58 -30.60
CA THR A 409 -17.04 0.29 -30.82
C THR A 409 -17.92 1.54 -30.84
N GLY A 410 -17.38 2.72 -30.52
CA GLY A 410 -18.17 3.92 -30.30
C GLY A 410 -19.00 3.90 -29.01
N ALA A 411 -18.84 2.87 -28.16
CA ALA A 411 -19.52 2.78 -26.88
C ALA A 411 -19.06 3.88 -25.91
N ARG A 412 -19.81 4.07 -24.82
CA ARG A 412 -19.47 5.06 -23.79
C ARG A 412 -18.16 4.68 -23.10
N VAL A 413 -17.14 5.53 -23.27
CA VAL A 413 -15.84 5.36 -22.59
C VAL A 413 -16.05 5.39 -21.07
N PRO A 414 -15.60 4.35 -20.34
CA PRO A 414 -15.71 4.32 -18.89
C PRO A 414 -14.84 5.42 -18.29
N SER A 415 -15.36 6.10 -17.27
CA SER A 415 -14.62 7.17 -16.57
C SER A 415 -13.59 6.63 -15.59
N GLY A 416 -13.58 5.34 -15.27
CA GLY A 416 -12.61 4.69 -14.37
C GLY A 416 -12.77 5.00 -12.87
N TRP A 417 -13.33 6.16 -12.49
CA TRP A 417 -13.45 6.56 -11.08
C TRP A 417 -14.23 5.56 -10.22
N TRP A 418 -15.30 4.94 -10.73
CA TRP A 418 -16.09 3.98 -9.95
C TRP A 418 -15.32 2.68 -9.66
N ALA A 419 -14.64 2.13 -10.67
CA ALA A 419 -13.78 0.97 -10.51
C ALA A 419 -12.62 1.29 -9.54
N GLY A 420 -12.03 2.47 -9.68
CA GLY A 420 -11.02 2.99 -8.77
C GLY A 420 -11.54 3.18 -7.33
N GLY A 421 -12.77 3.64 -7.14
CA GLY A 421 -13.39 3.77 -5.82
C GLY A 421 -13.54 2.42 -5.11
N TRP A 422 -13.89 1.36 -5.85
CA TRP A 422 -13.91 0.00 -5.29
C TRP A 422 -12.52 -0.53 -4.95
N LEU A 423 -11.50 -0.19 -5.74
CA LEU A 423 -10.10 -0.46 -5.38
C LEU A 423 -9.74 0.22 -4.04
N GLY A 424 -10.04 1.51 -3.91
CA GLY A 424 -9.80 2.24 -2.67
C GLY A 424 -10.62 1.73 -1.48
N ALA A 425 -11.86 1.29 -1.71
CA ALA A 425 -12.68 0.64 -0.69
C ALA A 425 -12.09 -0.69 -0.23
N GLY A 426 -11.47 -1.45 -1.14
CA GLY A 426 -10.69 -2.63 -0.79
C GLY A 426 -9.50 -2.31 0.11
N ILE A 427 -8.74 -1.26 -0.23
CA ILE A 427 -7.60 -0.79 0.58
C ILE A 427 -8.06 -0.37 1.98
N ALA A 428 -9.17 0.37 2.09
CA ALA A 428 -9.77 0.76 3.36
C ALA A 428 -10.23 -0.45 4.18
N ALA A 429 -10.90 -1.43 3.54
CA ALA A 429 -11.32 -2.67 4.19
C ALA A 429 -10.12 -3.49 4.69
N GLY A 430 -9.07 -3.62 3.88
CA GLY A 430 -7.83 -4.28 4.29
C GLY A 430 -7.14 -3.58 5.47
N THR A 431 -7.22 -2.24 5.53
CA THR A 431 -6.67 -1.44 6.64
C THR A 431 -7.39 -1.79 7.94
N VAL A 432 -8.72 -1.86 7.86
CA VAL A 432 -9.60 -2.29 8.96
C VAL A 432 -9.42 -3.77 9.30
N LEU A 433 -9.08 -4.65 8.38
CA LEU A 433 -8.90 -6.07 8.73
C LEU A 433 -7.54 -6.36 9.39
N THR A 434 -6.51 -5.60 9.05
CA THR A 434 -5.13 -5.81 9.53
C THR A 434 -4.80 -5.09 10.84
N SER A 435 -5.72 -4.29 11.41
CA SER A 435 -5.41 -3.41 12.55
C SER A 435 -4.26 -2.44 12.28
N SER A 436 -4.10 -2.03 11.02
CA SER A 436 -3.07 -1.08 10.61
C SER A 436 -3.17 0.20 11.45
N GLY A 437 -2.15 0.48 12.27
CA GLY A 437 -2.15 1.62 13.20
C GLY A 437 -2.24 1.25 14.69
N GLY A 438 -2.07 -0.03 15.05
CA GLY A 438 -1.78 -0.47 16.42
C GLY A 438 -2.96 -0.43 17.39
N SER A 439 -4.16 -0.13 16.89
CA SER A 439 -5.30 0.18 17.76
C SER A 439 -6.05 -1.04 18.30
N GLY A 440 -5.85 -2.29 17.89
CA GLY A 440 -6.64 -3.45 18.39
C GLY A 440 -8.16 -3.42 18.13
N VAL A 441 -8.78 -2.25 17.92
CA VAL A 441 -10.19 -1.98 17.64
C VAL A 441 -10.46 -2.11 16.16
N TRP A 442 -11.68 -2.54 15.85
CA TRP A 442 -12.17 -2.75 14.49
C TRP A 442 -12.07 -1.48 13.64
N LEU A 443 -12.57 -0.35 14.14
CA LEU A 443 -12.50 0.93 13.45
C LEU A 443 -11.43 1.84 14.05
N PRO A 444 -10.65 2.56 13.23
CA PRO A 444 -9.70 3.55 13.74
C PRO A 444 -10.45 4.70 14.41
N GLN A 445 -9.81 5.43 15.32
CA GLN A 445 -10.42 6.54 16.08
C GLN A 445 -11.00 7.65 15.17
N ARG A 446 -10.42 7.84 13.98
CA ARG A 446 -10.88 8.78 12.94
C ARG A 446 -11.32 8.01 11.68
N PRO A 447 -12.48 7.33 11.71
CA PRO A 447 -12.92 6.47 10.60
C PRO A 447 -13.14 7.25 9.29
N GLN A 448 -13.41 8.55 9.36
CA GLN A 448 -13.51 9.43 8.19
C GLN A 448 -12.25 9.42 7.32
N LEU A 449 -11.07 9.14 7.89
CA LEU A 449 -9.82 9.04 7.12
C LEU A 449 -9.78 7.80 6.21
N LEU A 450 -10.64 6.79 6.43
CA LEU A 450 -10.81 5.65 5.51
C LEU A 450 -11.44 6.06 4.16
N LEU A 451 -12.03 7.26 4.07
CA LEU A 451 -12.47 7.82 2.78
C LEU A 451 -11.30 8.26 1.90
N LEU A 452 -10.11 8.50 2.47
CA LEU A 452 -8.94 8.92 1.71
C LEU A 452 -8.46 7.83 0.73
N PRO A 453 -8.28 6.55 1.13
CA PRO A 453 -8.06 5.45 0.19
C PRO A 453 -9.09 5.38 -0.94
N VAL A 454 -10.37 5.59 -0.63
CA VAL A 454 -11.45 5.59 -1.62
C VAL A 454 -11.27 6.74 -2.62
N ALA A 455 -11.01 7.96 -2.14
CA ALA A 455 -10.79 9.13 -2.99
C ALA A 455 -9.54 8.97 -3.89
N VAL A 456 -8.45 8.45 -3.34
CA VAL A 456 -7.22 8.19 -4.11
C VAL A 456 -7.44 7.07 -5.13
N GLY A 457 -8.14 6.01 -4.77
CA GLY A 457 -8.56 4.97 -5.70
C GLY A 457 -9.40 5.54 -6.85
N MET A 458 -10.39 6.40 -6.55
CA MET A 458 -11.19 7.08 -7.57
C MET A 458 -10.33 7.93 -8.51
N ALA A 459 -9.41 8.73 -7.97
CA ALA A 459 -8.48 9.55 -8.74
C ALA A 459 -7.57 8.71 -9.64
N PHE A 460 -7.02 7.62 -9.10
CA PHE A 460 -6.17 6.65 -9.80
C PHE A 460 -6.91 6.03 -11.01
N GLY A 461 -8.10 5.48 -10.79
CA GLY A 461 -8.90 4.90 -11.87
C GLY A 461 -9.33 5.95 -12.91
N TRP A 462 -9.64 7.16 -12.47
CA TRP A 462 -10.02 8.27 -13.34
C TRP A 462 -8.86 8.74 -14.23
N TRP A 463 -7.66 8.84 -13.66
CA TRP A 463 -6.45 9.21 -14.38
C TRP A 463 -6.10 8.15 -15.43
N ILE A 464 -6.09 6.86 -15.05
CA ILE A 464 -5.80 5.77 -15.98
C ILE A 464 -6.77 5.78 -17.17
N ALA A 465 -8.07 5.93 -16.92
CA ALA A 465 -9.07 5.94 -17.97
C ALA A 465 -8.91 7.12 -18.94
N GLN A 466 -8.65 8.34 -18.43
CA GLN A 466 -8.39 9.50 -19.28
C GLN A 466 -7.07 9.39 -20.05
N CYS A 467 -6.03 8.88 -19.41
CA CYS A 467 -4.72 8.66 -20.02
C CYS A 467 -4.83 7.62 -21.15
N ALA A 468 -5.49 6.49 -20.91
CA ALA A 468 -5.80 5.48 -21.92
C ALA A 468 -6.62 6.08 -23.08
N HIS A 469 -7.62 6.92 -22.77
CA HIS A 469 -8.47 7.56 -23.77
C HIS A 469 -7.70 8.55 -24.65
N LEU A 470 -6.73 9.25 -24.07
CA LEU A 470 -5.85 10.17 -24.80
C LEU A 470 -4.88 9.41 -25.71
N TRP A 471 -4.17 8.41 -25.17
CA TRP A 471 -3.20 7.62 -25.93
C TRP A 471 -3.85 6.80 -27.04
N THR A 472 -5.01 6.16 -26.81
CA THR A 472 -5.73 5.39 -27.85
C THR A 472 -6.11 6.23 -29.07
N ARG A 473 -6.18 7.57 -28.92
CA ARG A 473 -6.52 8.52 -30.00
C ARG A 473 -5.35 9.26 -30.62
N THR A 474 -4.24 9.35 -29.92
CA THR A 474 -3.05 10.11 -30.35
C THR A 474 -1.90 9.19 -30.78
N TRP A 475 -1.89 7.93 -30.34
CA TRP A 475 -0.84 6.97 -30.64
C TRP A 475 -0.80 6.58 -32.12
N ARG A 476 0.40 6.66 -32.71
CA ARG A 476 0.65 6.38 -34.14
C ARG A 476 1.30 5.01 -34.40
N GLY A 477 1.69 4.30 -33.35
CA GLY A 477 2.34 2.99 -33.47
C GLY A 477 1.39 1.86 -33.86
N ARG A 478 1.95 0.74 -34.32
CA ARG A 478 1.20 -0.47 -34.75
C ARG A 478 0.62 -1.27 -33.58
N THR A 479 1.06 -1.04 -32.34
CA THR A 479 0.52 -1.70 -31.14
C THR A 479 0.35 -0.67 -30.03
N LEU A 480 -0.66 -0.83 -29.16
CA LEU A 480 -0.89 0.07 -28.01
C LEU A 480 0.03 -0.23 -26.80
N ARG A 481 0.85 -1.29 -26.85
CA ARG A 481 1.66 -1.74 -25.71
C ARG A 481 2.65 -0.70 -25.19
N PRO A 482 3.39 0.06 -26.02
CA PRO A 482 4.32 1.06 -25.49
C PRO A 482 3.58 2.20 -24.77
N ALA A 483 2.47 2.68 -25.33
CA ALA A 483 1.64 3.71 -24.70
C ALA A 483 1.04 3.22 -23.37
N LEU A 484 0.59 1.97 -23.32
CA LEU A 484 0.16 1.31 -22.10
C LEU A 484 1.29 1.29 -21.06
N LEU A 485 2.48 0.78 -21.40
CA LEU A 485 3.62 0.69 -20.49
C LEU A 485 4.06 2.06 -19.96
N LEU A 486 4.09 3.10 -20.81
CA LEU A 486 4.37 4.47 -20.40
C LEU A 486 3.31 4.99 -19.41
N GLY A 487 2.02 4.78 -19.71
CA GLY A 487 0.92 5.20 -18.85
C GLY A 487 0.92 4.48 -17.50
N LEU A 488 1.17 3.17 -17.49
CA LEU A 488 1.26 2.39 -16.25
C LEU A 488 2.52 2.77 -15.46
N GLY A 489 3.68 2.85 -16.11
CA GLY A 489 4.94 3.23 -15.46
C GLY A 489 4.91 4.61 -14.79
N ALA A 490 4.10 5.54 -15.31
CA ALA A 490 3.92 6.86 -14.70
C ALA A 490 3.09 6.84 -13.41
N VAL A 491 2.11 5.94 -13.29
CA VAL A 491 1.19 5.92 -12.13
C VAL A 491 1.62 4.97 -11.02
N VAL A 492 2.43 3.95 -11.35
CA VAL A 492 3.04 3.04 -10.35
C VAL A 492 3.74 3.79 -9.20
N PRO A 493 4.69 4.71 -9.45
CA PRO A 493 5.36 5.40 -8.36
C PRO A 493 4.40 6.27 -7.56
N ALA A 494 3.43 6.93 -8.20
CA ALA A 494 2.45 7.75 -7.48
C ALA A 494 1.60 6.92 -6.50
N LEU A 495 1.11 5.74 -6.93
CA LEU A 495 0.35 4.84 -6.06
C LEU A 495 1.25 4.22 -4.98
N GLY A 496 2.45 3.78 -5.32
CA GLY A 496 3.36 3.12 -4.37
C GLY A 496 3.86 4.05 -3.27
N LEU A 497 4.18 5.31 -3.60
CA LEU A 497 4.57 6.31 -2.62
C LEU A 497 3.39 6.76 -1.75
N TRP A 498 2.18 6.84 -2.31
CA TRP A 498 0.98 7.09 -1.50
C TRP A 498 0.69 5.92 -0.54
N LEU A 499 0.83 4.67 -0.99
CA LEU A 499 0.71 3.48 -0.15
C LEU A 499 1.76 3.52 0.98
N ALA A 500 3.03 3.83 0.67
CA ALA A 500 4.08 3.98 1.69
C ALA A 500 3.69 5.02 2.74
N TRP A 501 3.25 6.20 2.31
CA TRP A 501 2.78 7.24 3.23
C TRP A 501 1.56 6.77 4.05
N TRP A 502 0.61 6.06 3.43
CA TRP A 502 -0.57 5.56 4.11
C TRP A 502 -0.20 4.53 5.19
N HIS A 503 0.68 3.58 4.90
CA HIS A 503 1.17 2.60 5.87
C HIS A 503 1.91 3.25 7.03
N LEU A 504 2.84 4.16 6.74
CA LEU A 504 3.71 4.77 7.76
C LEU A 504 2.99 5.85 8.58
N MET A 505 2.16 6.68 7.95
CA MET A 505 1.65 7.93 8.53
C MET A 505 0.12 8.01 8.47
N GLY A 506 -0.50 7.62 7.35
CA GLY A 506 -1.95 7.71 7.18
C GLY A 506 -2.74 6.89 8.20
N THR A 507 -2.30 5.65 8.47
CA THR A 507 -2.89 4.77 9.48
C THR A 507 -2.69 5.31 10.89
N LEU A 508 -1.51 5.86 11.19
CA LEU A 508 -1.21 6.53 12.46
C LEU A 508 -2.15 7.72 12.71
N TYR A 509 -2.38 8.57 11.71
CA TYR A 509 -3.36 9.66 11.82
C TYR A 509 -4.80 9.17 11.95
N ALA A 510 -5.16 8.07 11.26
CA ALA A 510 -6.45 7.40 11.40
C ALA A 510 -6.66 6.88 12.82
N SER A 511 -5.62 6.33 13.45
CA SER A 511 -5.63 5.87 14.85
C SER A 511 -5.70 7.00 15.88
N GLY A 512 -5.73 8.28 15.45
CA GLY A 512 -5.95 9.42 16.34
C GLY A 512 -4.71 10.23 16.69
N PHE A 513 -3.56 9.95 16.07
CA PHE A 513 -2.32 10.68 16.37
C PHE A 513 -2.47 12.21 16.25
N THR A 514 -1.90 12.92 17.22
CA THR A 514 -1.76 14.39 17.29
C THR A 514 -0.42 14.73 17.91
N ALA A 515 0.34 15.62 17.29
CA ALA A 515 1.60 16.05 17.89
C ALA A 515 1.35 17.02 19.05
N ARG A 516 2.20 16.96 20.08
CA ARG A 516 2.18 17.89 21.22
C ARG A 516 2.63 19.28 20.78
N ALA A 517 1.94 20.33 21.24
CA ALA A 517 2.27 21.72 20.94
C ALA A 517 3.74 22.07 21.20
N ALA A 518 4.27 21.71 22.38
CA ALA A 518 5.67 21.94 22.73
C ALA A 518 6.66 21.20 21.80
N GLY A 519 6.32 19.96 21.40
CA GLY A 519 7.13 19.18 20.47
C GLY A 519 7.19 19.81 19.08
N VAL A 520 6.04 20.31 18.60
CA VAL A 520 5.95 21.02 17.32
C VAL A 520 6.71 22.35 17.38
N THR A 521 6.63 23.07 18.50
CA THR A 521 7.42 24.29 18.73
C THR A 521 8.92 24.02 18.65
N GLN A 522 9.41 22.98 19.35
CA GLN A 522 10.81 22.58 19.30
C GLN A 522 11.23 22.17 17.90
N TRP A 523 10.40 21.39 17.20
CA TRP A 523 10.65 20.98 15.83
C TRP A 523 10.73 22.17 14.85
N VAL A 524 9.84 23.15 15.00
CA VAL A 524 9.84 24.39 14.20
C VAL A 524 11.10 25.22 14.47
N TYR A 525 11.57 25.34 15.72
CA TYR A 525 12.81 26.07 16.01
C TYR A 525 14.07 25.33 15.55
N ALA A 526 14.06 24.00 15.57
CA ALA A 526 15.13 23.20 14.98
C ALA A 526 15.22 23.43 13.46
N TRP A 527 14.07 23.56 12.79
CA TRP A 527 14.00 23.77 11.35
C TRP A 527 14.23 25.23 10.92
N PHE A 528 13.75 26.19 11.70
CA PHE A 528 13.93 27.63 11.51
C PHE A 528 14.60 28.27 12.73
N PRO A 529 15.94 28.17 12.86
CA PRO A 529 16.66 28.70 14.01
C PRO A 529 16.48 30.21 14.16
N THR A 530 16.32 30.67 15.41
CA THR A 530 16.15 32.08 15.76
C THR A 530 17.02 32.40 16.97
N ALA A 531 17.62 33.60 17.01
CA ALA A 531 18.39 34.08 18.15
C ALA A 531 17.49 34.69 19.24
N VAL A 532 16.32 35.18 18.84
CA VAL A 532 15.30 35.72 19.75
C VAL A 532 14.02 34.91 19.59
N LEU A 533 13.50 34.41 20.71
CA LEU A 533 12.23 33.68 20.74
C LEU A 533 11.08 34.68 20.57
N GLY A 534 10.37 34.61 19.44
CA GLY A 534 9.20 35.44 19.16
C GLY A 534 7.97 34.58 18.83
N GLY A 535 6.95 34.66 19.69
CA GLY A 535 5.70 33.90 19.56
C GLY A 535 5.88 32.38 19.69
N ASP A 536 4.86 31.67 20.17
CA ASP A 536 4.88 30.20 20.32
C ASP A 536 4.15 29.56 19.12
N PRO A 537 4.87 28.90 18.16
CA PRO A 537 4.26 28.23 17.01
C PRO A 537 3.20 27.19 17.41
N GLY A 538 3.39 26.50 18.53
CA GLY A 538 2.48 25.47 19.03
C GLY A 538 1.12 26.00 19.50
N ARG A 539 1.00 27.31 19.75
CA ARG A 539 -0.28 27.97 20.09
C ARG A 539 -1.08 28.39 18.87
N VAL A 540 -0.50 28.35 17.67
CA VAL A 540 -1.22 28.71 16.46
C VAL A 540 -2.24 27.61 16.13
N PRO A 541 -3.53 27.94 15.99
CA PRO A 541 -4.56 26.95 15.68
C PRO A 541 -4.21 26.12 14.44
N GLY A 542 -4.30 24.80 14.58
CA GLY A 542 -4.07 23.84 13.49
C GLY A 542 -2.60 23.53 13.18
N VAL A 543 -1.62 24.29 13.69
CA VAL A 543 -0.18 24.04 13.42
C VAL A 543 0.27 22.68 13.92
N THR A 544 -0.25 22.23 15.06
CA THR A 544 0.06 20.92 15.65
C THR A 544 -0.42 19.72 14.82
N THR A 545 -1.30 19.96 13.86
CA THR A 545 -1.79 18.94 12.93
C THR A 545 -1.19 19.13 11.54
N VAL A 546 -1.28 20.34 10.98
CA VAL A 546 -0.94 20.62 9.58
C VAL A 546 0.57 20.53 9.34
N VAL A 547 1.40 21.09 10.22
CA VAL A 547 2.85 21.16 9.97
C VAL A 547 3.48 19.76 10.06
N PRO A 548 3.19 18.92 11.06
CA PRO A 548 3.62 17.51 11.05
C PRO A 548 3.05 16.71 9.87
N LEU A 549 1.79 16.95 9.48
CA LEU A 549 1.19 16.26 8.33
C LEU A 549 1.94 16.58 7.04
N LEU A 550 2.20 17.85 6.76
CA LEU A 550 2.96 18.26 5.58
C LEU A 550 4.42 17.80 5.67
N GLY A 551 5.03 17.82 6.86
CA GLY A 551 6.35 17.24 7.12
C GLY A 551 6.42 15.76 6.78
N SER A 552 5.40 14.98 7.16
CA SER A 552 5.34 13.53 6.91
C SER A 552 5.31 13.18 5.42
N ILE A 553 4.70 14.04 4.59
CA ILE A 553 4.72 13.89 3.13
C ILE A 553 6.16 14.00 2.63
N THR A 554 6.94 14.92 3.18
CA THR A 554 8.34 15.10 2.79
C THR A 554 9.29 14.03 3.33
N ALA A 555 8.83 13.12 4.20
CA ALA A 555 9.65 11.97 4.64
C ALA A 555 9.75 10.86 3.58
N ILE A 556 8.88 10.88 2.57
CA ILE A 556 8.82 9.90 1.49
C ILE A 556 9.62 10.43 0.28
N PHE A 557 10.63 9.66 -0.15
CA PHE A 557 11.48 10.00 -1.29
C PHE A 557 10.78 9.72 -2.64
N LEU A 558 11.23 10.34 -3.74
CA LEU A 558 10.71 10.15 -5.12
C LEU A 558 9.33 10.78 -5.42
N ILE A 559 8.73 11.52 -4.48
CA ILE A 559 7.42 12.16 -4.68
C ILE A 559 7.43 13.15 -5.86
N PRO A 560 8.37 14.10 -5.96
CA PRO A 560 8.40 15.07 -7.07
C PRO A 560 8.45 14.40 -8.43
N LEU A 561 9.30 13.39 -8.60
CA LEU A 561 9.41 12.68 -9.87
C LEU A 561 8.12 11.90 -10.20
N ALA A 562 7.52 11.25 -9.21
CA ALA A 562 6.26 10.52 -9.37
C ALA A 562 5.11 11.44 -9.81
N LEU A 563 4.95 12.59 -9.15
CA LEU A 563 3.93 13.57 -9.50
C LEU A 563 4.20 14.21 -10.87
N THR A 564 5.47 14.42 -11.21
CA THR A 564 5.86 14.92 -12.53
C THR A 564 5.48 13.96 -13.65
N ALA A 565 5.69 12.65 -13.45
CA ALA A 565 5.30 11.64 -14.41
C ALA A 565 3.79 11.63 -14.72
N LEU A 566 2.93 11.93 -13.73
CA LEU A 566 1.47 11.95 -13.88
C LEU A 566 0.95 13.00 -14.88
N TRP A 567 1.72 14.06 -15.17
CA TRP A 567 1.32 15.09 -16.13
C TRP A 567 2.22 15.16 -17.36
N VAL A 568 3.51 14.81 -17.25
CA VAL A 568 4.44 14.76 -18.40
C VAL A 568 4.03 13.69 -19.40
N VAL A 569 3.71 12.47 -18.94
CA VAL A 569 3.32 11.37 -19.84
C VAL A 569 2.08 11.69 -20.68
N PRO A 570 0.95 12.17 -20.10
CA PRO A 570 -0.17 12.58 -20.92
C PRO A 570 0.11 13.86 -21.74
N LEU A 571 0.96 14.79 -21.27
CA LEU A 571 1.35 15.96 -22.06
C LEU A 571 2.09 15.55 -23.34
N ILE A 572 2.96 14.53 -23.27
CA ILE A 572 3.63 13.95 -24.44
C ILE A 572 2.60 13.41 -25.43
N ALA A 573 1.63 12.61 -24.96
CA ALA A 573 0.54 12.10 -25.81
C ALA A 573 -0.25 13.24 -26.48
N TRP A 574 -0.53 14.30 -25.72
CA TRP A 574 -1.25 15.47 -26.20
C TRP A 574 -0.46 16.26 -27.25
N ALA A 575 0.86 16.38 -27.08
CA ALA A 575 1.76 17.09 -27.98
C ALA A 575 1.93 16.39 -29.33
N VAL A 576 1.89 15.05 -29.37
CA VAL A 576 1.88 14.26 -30.62
C VAL A 576 0.69 14.64 -31.51
N GLY A 577 -0.47 14.90 -30.90
CA GLY A 577 -1.71 15.29 -31.59
C GLY A 577 -2.50 14.08 -32.14
N PRO A 578 -3.74 14.31 -32.62
CA PRO A 578 -4.59 13.23 -33.11
C PRO A 578 -3.96 12.51 -34.31
N ALA A 579 -4.19 11.20 -34.43
CA ALA A 579 -3.85 10.44 -35.62
C ALA A 579 -4.85 10.77 -36.75
N GLU A 580 -4.34 11.02 -37.96
CA GLU A 580 -5.17 11.16 -39.17
C GLU A 580 -5.58 9.75 -39.66
N GLY A 581 -6.88 9.51 -39.83
CA GLY A 581 -7.41 8.23 -40.32
C GLY A 581 -7.65 7.15 -39.25
N ARG A 582 -7.86 5.90 -39.69
CA ARG A 582 -8.04 4.75 -38.78
C ARG A 582 -6.74 4.50 -37.98
N PRO A 583 -6.81 4.22 -36.67
CA PRO A 583 -5.62 3.96 -35.88
C PRO A 583 -4.85 2.75 -36.42
N ARG A 584 -3.53 2.90 -36.63
CA ARG A 584 -2.66 1.85 -37.21
C ARG A 584 -2.54 0.59 -36.36
N TRP A 585 -2.98 0.64 -35.11
CA TRP A 585 -3.03 -0.50 -34.19
C TRP A 585 -4.32 -1.33 -34.32
N HIS A 586 -5.27 -0.90 -35.16
CA HIS A 586 -6.48 -1.65 -35.46
C HIS A 586 -6.15 -2.86 -36.37
N PRO A 587 -6.55 -4.10 -36.02
CA PRO A 587 -6.25 -5.31 -36.80
C PRO A 587 -6.68 -5.24 -38.28
N GLY A 588 -7.80 -4.57 -38.58
CA GLY A 588 -8.27 -4.34 -39.96
C GLY A 588 -7.58 -3.20 -40.73
N ALA A 589 -6.44 -2.67 -40.25
CA ALA A 589 -5.64 -1.68 -40.97
C ALA A 589 -4.65 -2.32 -41.96
N ALA A 590 -4.46 -3.64 -41.89
CA ALA A 590 -3.64 -4.41 -42.81
C ALA A 590 -4.53 -5.34 -43.65
N GLY A 591 -5.06 -4.84 -44.77
CA GLY A 591 -5.18 -5.67 -45.96
C GLY A 591 -6.49 -6.36 -46.35
N ASP A 592 -7.68 -5.92 -45.92
CA ASP A 592 -8.94 -6.40 -46.55
C ASP A 592 -9.81 -5.27 -47.09
N LEU A 593 -9.94 -5.27 -48.42
CA LEU A 593 -10.70 -4.35 -49.25
C LEU A 593 -12.20 -4.63 -49.16
N VAL A 594 -12.88 -4.09 -48.13
CA VAL A 594 -14.27 -3.64 -48.29
C VAL A 594 -14.44 -2.34 -47.48
N ALA A 595 -14.49 -1.22 -48.21
CA ALA A 595 -14.79 0.08 -47.65
C ALA A 595 -16.23 0.11 -47.12
N SER A 596 -16.43 -0.20 -45.84
CA SER A 596 -17.63 0.23 -45.12
C SER A 596 -17.42 1.65 -44.63
N ASP A 597 -17.92 2.60 -45.41
CA ASP A 597 -17.78 4.05 -45.27
C ASP A 597 -18.57 4.65 -44.08
N ARG A 598 -18.85 3.89 -43.02
CA ARG A 598 -19.77 4.31 -41.95
C ARG A 598 -19.30 4.15 -40.51
N VAL A 599 -18.01 3.94 -40.26
CA VAL A 599 -17.47 4.20 -38.91
C VAL A 599 -17.07 5.67 -38.81
N VAL A 600 -18.08 6.55 -38.81
CA VAL A 600 -17.90 7.94 -38.36
C VAL A 600 -17.43 7.86 -36.91
N PRO A 601 -16.30 8.48 -36.50
CA PRO A 601 -15.89 8.50 -35.11
C PRO A 601 -16.87 9.37 -34.31
N ALA A 602 -17.98 8.78 -33.89
CA ALA A 602 -18.97 9.40 -33.03
C ALA A 602 -18.38 9.56 -31.62
N GLY A 603 -17.63 10.63 -31.39
CA GLY A 603 -17.31 11.06 -30.02
C GLY A 603 -16.03 11.86 -29.82
N GLY A 604 -16.11 13.18 -29.99
CA GLY A 604 -15.25 14.18 -29.32
C GLY A 604 -13.79 14.28 -29.79
N VAL A 605 -13.45 15.39 -30.47
CA VAL A 605 -12.09 15.78 -30.86
C VAL A 605 -11.22 16.05 -29.62
N VAL A 606 -9.95 15.65 -29.64
CA VAL A 606 -8.97 15.99 -28.60
C VAL A 606 -8.78 17.52 -28.59
N PRO A 607 -8.97 18.22 -27.45
CA PRO A 607 -8.82 19.67 -27.38
C PRO A 607 -7.41 20.13 -27.80
N SER A 608 -7.27 21.36 -28.30
CA SER A 608 -5.95 21.90 -28.68
C SER A 608 -5.02 22.07 -27.47
N LEU A 609 -3.72 21.83 -27.69
CA LEU A 609 -2.68 21.89 -26.64
C LEU A 609 -2.64 23.26 -25.92
N ARG A 610 -2.98 24.34 -26.63
CA ARG A 610 -3.07 25.71 -26.08
C ARG A 610 -4.07 25.82 -24.92
N ARG A 611 -5.17 25.06 -24.94
CA ARG A 611 -6.20 25.09 -23.89
C ARG A 611 -5.71 24.54 -22.55
N VAL A 612 -4.55 23.86 -22.55
CA VAL A 612 -3.93 23.27 -21.38
C VAL A 612 -2.69 24.06 -20.96
N LEU A 613 -1.83 24.46 -21.91
CA LEU A 613 -0.57 25.16 -21.60
C LEU A 613 -0.78 26.62 -21.19
N VAL A 614 -1.69 27.37 -21.83
CA VAL A 614 -1.88 28.80 -21.55
C VAL A 614 -2.30 29.04 -20.09
N PRO A 615 -3.28 28.30 -19.51
CA PRO A 615 -3.59 28.43 -18.09
C PRO A 615 -2.39 28.18 -17.17
N GLY A 616 -1.51 27.22 -17.50
CA GLY A 616 -0.32 26.90 -16.71
C GLY A 616 0.74 28.01 -16.75
N VAL A 617 1.01 28.57 -17.92
CA VAL A 617 1.97 29.68 -18.07
C VAL A 617 1.48 30.94 -17.36
N LEU A 618 0.20 31.31 -17.56
CA LEU A 618 -0.40 32.46 -16.87
C LEU A 618 -0.43 32.24 -15.35
N GLY A 619 -0.72 31.01 -14.91
CA GLY A 619 -0.66 30.64 -13.50
C GLY A 619 0.74 30.79 -12.91
N GLY A 620 1.80 30.43 -13.64
CA GLY A 620 3.19 30.62 -13.22
C GLY A 620 3.55 32.10 -13.01
N VAL A 621 3.15 32.97 -13.94
CA VAL A 621 3.31 34.43 -13.79
C VAL A 621 2.55 34.93 -12.56
N LEU A 622 1.29 34.48 -12.40
CA LEU A 622 0.46 34.85 -11.25
C LEU A 622 1.09 34.39 -9.92
N ALA A 623 1.72 33.21 -9.88
CA ALA A 623 2.43 32.72 -8.71
C ALA A 623 3.62 33.61 -8.31
N CYS A 624 4.41 34.05 -9.29
CA CYS A 624 5.48 35.03 -9.02
C CYS A 624 4.92 36.35 -8.47
N THR A 625 3.86 36.88 -9.08
CA THR A 625 3.22 38.13 -8.59
C THR A 625 2.63 37.97 -7.19
N ALA A 626 2.01 36.82 -6.89
CA ALA A 626 1.46 36.53 -5.58
C ALA A 626 2.58 36.43 -4.53
N PHE A 627 3.72 35.84 -4.88
CA PHE A 627 4.88 35.76 -3.99
C PHE A 627 5.49 37.13 -3.69
N VAL A 628 5.60 38.02 -4.70
CA VAL A 628 5.99 39.42 -4.48
C VAL A 628 5.02 40.11 -3.51
N GLY A 629 3.71 39.85 -3.63
CA GLY A 629 2.71 40.34 -2.68
C GLY A 629 2.89 39.79 -1.26
N VAL A 630 3.24 38.50 -1.12
CA VAL A 630 3.59 37.88 0.17
C VAL A 630 4.83 38.55 0.77
N GLN A 631 5.87 38.80 -0.04
CA GLN A 631 7.07 39.49 0.42
C GLN A 631 6.76 40.91 0.89
N ALA A 632 6.04 41.70 0.09
CA ALA A 632 5.62 43.04 0.46
C ALA A 632 4.79 43.07 1.75
N HIS A 633 3.87 42.11 1.92
CA HIS A 633 3.05 42.01 3.13
C HIS A 633 3.86 41.63 4.38
N LEU A 634 4.82 40.71 4.25
CA LEU A 634 5.64 40.29 5.39
C LEU A 634 6.72 41.31 5.74
N HIS A 635 7.17 42.10 4.77
CA HIS A 635 8.14 43.18 4.96
C HIS A 635 7.62 44.27 5.92
N THR A 636 6.34 44.64 5.84
CA THR A 636 5.76 45.68 6.71
C THR A 636 5.73 45.31 8.20
N GLY A 637 5.76 44.01 8.52
CA GLY A 637 5.77 43.47 9.87
C GLY A 637 7.04 42.70 10.22
N GLN A 638 8.16 42.98 9.55
CA GLN A 638 9.39 42.22 9.76
C GLN A 638 10.00 42.46 11.16
N PRO A 639 10.35 41.40 11.89
CA PRO A 639 11.06 41.55 13.16
C PRO A 639 12.54 41.83 12.92
N VAL A 640 13.27 42.17 14.00
CA VAL A 640 14.73 42.33 13.96
C VAL A 640 15.41 41.09 13.35
N PRO A 641 16.57 41.21 12.68
CA PRO A 641 17.14 40.11 11.88
C PRO A 641 17.33 38.81 12.66
N GLY A 642 17.76 38.89 13.92
CA GLY A 642 17.91 37.74 14.83
C GLY A 642 16.61 37.06 15.26
N ALA A 643 15.44 37.66 14.99
CA ALA A 643 14.11 37.18 15.36
C ALA A 643 13.28 36.68 14.15
N ARG A 644 13.86 36.62 12.94
CA ARG A 644 13.16 36.20 11.71
C ARG A 644 12.95 34.69 11.58
N GLY A 645 13.55 33.88 12.45
CA GLY A 645 13.31 32.44 12.49
C GLY A 645 11.97 32.08 13.16
N GLY A 646 11.80 30.80 13.51
CA GLY A 646 10.61 30.29 14.20
C GLY A 646 9.29 30.60 13.48
N LEU A 647 8.37 31.27 14.18
CA LEU A 647 7.01 31.55 13.67
C LEU A 647 7.00 32.47 12.44
N TYR A 648 7.94 33.42 12.33
CA TYR A 648 7.99 34.34 11.19
C TYR A 648 8.38 33.61 9.90
N ALA A 649 9.45 32.83 9.93
CA ALA A 649 9.85 31.94 8.82
C ALA A 649 8.77 30.91 8.47
N LEU A 650 8.02 30.41 9.46
CA LEU A 650 6.88 29.53 9.21
C LEU A 650 5.74 30.24 8.44
N ARG A 651 5.41 31.50 8.79
CA ARG A 651 4.44 32.33 8.06
C ARG A 651 4.91 32.61 6.63
N TYR A 652 6.19 32.92 6.45
CA TYR A 652 6.81 33.08 5.13
C TYR A 652 6.67 31.82 4.28
N THR A 653 6.98 30.66 4.86
CA THR A 653 6.83 29.35 4.20
C THR A 653 5.37 29.09 3.81
N ALA A 654 4.42 29.34 4.73
CA ALA A 654 2.99 29.17 4.46
C ALA A 654 2.48 30.12 3.36
N GLY A 655 2.90 31.40 3.39
CA GLY A 655 2.57 32.38 2.34
C GLY A 655 3.11 31.98 0.98
N THR A 656 4.34 31.45 0.93
CA THR A 656 4.95 30.94 -0.32
C THR A 656 4.18 29.75 -0.88
N LEU A 657 3.74 28.82 -0.02
CA LEU A 657 2.88 27.70 -0.44
C LEU A 657 1.54 28.18 -0.99
N LEU A 658 0.92 29.19 -0.38
CA LEU A 658 -0.33 29.79 -0.89
C LEU A 658 -0.13 30.49 -2.24
N ALA A 659 1.00 31.19 -2.42
CA ALA A 659 1.37 31.84 -3.68
C ALA A 659 1.59 30.84 -4.83
N LEU A 660 1.96 29.59 -4.52
CA LEU A 660 2.05 28.50 -5.50
C LEU A 660 0.70 27.79 -5.71
N ALA A 661 0.02 27.40 -4.62
CA ALA A 661 -1.17 26.56 -4.66
C ALA A 661 -2.41 27.29 -5.19
N GLY A 662 -2.60 28.57 -4.85
CA GLY A 662 -3.75 29.37 -5.29
C GLY A 662 -3.81 29.51 -6.82
N PRO A 663 -2.76 30.05 -7.46
CA PRO A 663 -2.66 30.15 -8.92
C PRO A 663 -2.72 28.78 -9.63
N ALA A 664 -2.13 27.73 -9.03
CA ALA A 664 -2.25 26.38 -9.56
C ALA A 664 -3.70 25.88 -9.58
N GLY A 665 -4.49 26.19 -8.55
CA GLY A 665 -5.93 25.90 -8.50
C GLY A 665 -6.74 26.63 -9.57
N LEU A 666 -6.45 27.92 -9.79
CA LEU A 666 -7.08 28.71 -10.86
C LEU A 666 -6.75 28.16 -12.25
N ALA A 667 -5.49 27.79 -12.48
CA ALA A 667 -5.05 27.15 -13.72
C ALA A 667 -5.75 25.79 -13.94
N ALA A 668 -5.88 24.97 -12.89
CA ALA A 668 -6.63 23.72 -12.93
C ALA A 668 -8.10 23.92 -13.31
N LEU A 669 -8.81 24.85 -12.66
CA LEU A 669 -10.22 25.17 -12.97
C LEU A 669 -10.37 25.62 -14.43
N ALA A 670 -9.49 26.52 -14.87
CA ALA A 670 -9.47 27.04 -16.22
C ALA A 670 -9.26 25.92 -17.26
N ALA A 671 -8.37 24.97 -17.01
CA ALA A 671 -8.12 23.85 -17.90
C ALA A 671 -9.23 22.79 -17.85
N ALA A 672 -9.73 22.43 -16.66
CA ALA A 672 -10.81 21.47 -16.45
C ALA A 672 -12.10 21.88 -17.20
N GLY A 673 -12.43 23.17 -17.19
CA GLY A 673 -13.57 23.72 -17.92
C GLY A 673 -13.43 23.67 -19.44
N ARG A 674 -12.20 23.66 -19.97
CA ARG A 674 -11.91 23.76 -21.42
C ARG A 674 -11.58 22.44 -22.11
N THR A 675 -11.35 21.37 -21.34
CA THR A 675 -10.82 20.08 -21.83
C THR A 675 -11.85 18.95 -21.92
N GLY A 676 -13.10 19.19 -21.50
CA GLY A 676 -14.23 18.31 -21.82
C GLY A 676 -14.17 16.94 -21.13
N ARG A 677 -13.75 15.88 -21.84
CA ARG A 677 -13.61 14.51 -21.28
C ARG A 677 -12.24 14.26 -20.62
N PHE A 678 -11.27 15.15 -20.86
CA PHE A 678 -9.89 15.04 -20.38
C PHE A 678 -9.59 16.01 -19.22
N ARG A 679 -10.58 16.24 -18.34
CA ARG A 679 -10.53 17.31 -17.34
C ARG A 679 -9.43 17.15 -16.32
N LEU A 680 -9.28 15.93 -15.79
CA LEU A 680 -8.31 15.63 -14.74
C LEU A 680 -6.89 15.79 -15.29
N VAL A 681 -6.63 15.18 -16.44
CA VAL A 681 -5.32 15.27 -17.10
C VAL A 681 -5.00 16.71 -17.49
N GLY A 682 -5.95 17.44 -18.06
CA GLY A 682 -5.76 18.86 -18.40
C GLY A 682 -5.52 19.75 -17.17
N ALA A 683 -6.25 19.52 -16.09
CA ALA A 683 -6.08 20.24 -14.83
C ALA A 683 -4.72 19.96 -14.17
N LEU A 684 -4.28 18.69 -14.16
CA LEU A 684 -2.97 18.30 -13.64
C LEU A 684 -1.84 18.96 -14.41
N ILE A 685 -1.88 18.92 -15.75
CA ILE A 685 -0.88 19.59 -16.58
C ILE A 685 -0.85 21.09 -16.26
N ALA A 686 -2.00 21.77 -16.25
CA ALA A 686 -2.05 23.21 -15.99
C ALA A 686 -1.55 23.57 -14.58
N ALA A 687 -2.01 22.88 -13.54
CA ALA A 687 -1.62 23.15 -12.16
C ALA A 687 -0.14 22.86 -11.90
N GLN A 688 0.38 21.73 -12.39
CA GLN A 688 1.78 21.36 -12.19
C GLN A 688 2.74 22.25 -12.99
N SER A 689 2.34 22.64 -14.22
CA SER A 689 3.09 23.64 -14.99
C SER A 689 3.16 24.98 -14.25
N THR A 690 2.06 25.42 -13.64
CA THR A 690 2.03 26.62 -12.79
C THR A 690 3.01 26.50 -11.62
N VAL A 691 3.02 25.36 -10.91
CA VAL A 691 3.94 25.17 -9.78
C VAL A 691 5.39 25.16 -10.24
N VAL A 692 5.74 24.43 -11.30
CA VAL A 692 7.12 24.38 -11.81
C VAL A 692 7.60 25.77 -12.24
N LEU A 693 6.82 26.48 -13.06
CA LEU A 693 7.19 27.81 -13.55
C LEU A 693 7.22 28.85 -12.43
N GLY A 694 6.22 28.83 -11.55
CA GLY A 694 6.14 29.71 -10.39
C GLY A 694 7.29 29.47 -9.41
N PHE A 695 7.61 28.21 -9.13
CA PHE A 695 8.71 27.84 -8.22
C PHE A 695 10.07 28.26 -8.77
N LEU A 696 10.31 28.17 -10.08
CA LEU A 696 11.52 28.71 -10.70
C LEU A 696 11.62 30.23 -10.54
N GLY A 697 10.54 30.96 -10.80
CA GLY A 697 10.51 32.41 -10.60
C GLY A 697 10.70 32.81 -9.13
N ILE A 698 10.03 32.12 -8.20
CA ILE A 698 10.18 32.31 -6.75
C ILE A 698 11.61 31.98 -6.31
N THR A 699 12.25 30.96 -6.88
CA THR A 699 13.65 30.61 -6.60
C THR A 699 14.57 31.78 -6.96
N VAL A 700 14.35 32.41 -8.12
CA VAL A 700 15.11 33.60 -8.53
C VAL A 700 14.83 34.78 -7.58
N LEU A 701 13.56 35.07 -7.29
CA LEU A 701 13.16 36.18 -6.41
C LEU A 701 13.70 36.02 -4.98
N ALA A 702 13.60 34.81 -4.41
CA ALA A 702 14.15 34.49 -3.10
C ALA A 702 15.68 34.59 -3.09
N SER A 703 16.35 34.26 -4.20
CA SER A 703 17.81 34.39 -4.31
C SER A 703 18.29 35.85 -4.38
N LEU A 704 17.38 36.79 -4.62
CA LEU A 704 17.60 38.24 -4.68
C LEU A 704 17.00 38.96 -3.45
N ASP A 705 16.55 38.22 -2.44
CA ASP A 705 16.04 38.80 -1.20
C ASP A 705 17.10 39.69 -0.54
N GLY A 706 16.70 40.91 -0.14
CA GLY A 706 17.62 41.96 0.34
C GLY A 706 18.08 42.97 -0.72
N CYS A 707 17.84 42.72 -2.02
CA CYS A 707 18.21 43.66 -3.10
C CYS A 707 17.15 44.70 -3.45
N ALA A 708 15.88 44.45 -3.11
CA ALA A 708 14.80 45.41 -3.29
C ALA A 708 14.22 45.75 -1.92
N GLY A 709 14.43 46.98 -1.46
CA GLY A 709 14.04 47.44 -0.11
C GLY A 709 12.61 47.06 0.28
N PRO A 710 11.58 47.40 -0.52
CA PRO A 710 10.19 47.06 -0.20
C PRO A 710 9.83 45.55 -0.22
N LEU A 711 10.77 44.68 -0.62
CA LEU A 711 10.57 43.24 -0.75
C LEU A 711 11.58 42.41 0.06
N SER A 712 12.47 43.04 0.83
CA SER A 712 13.46 42.36 1.65
C SER A 712 12.82 41.76 2.90
N VAL A 713 12.77 40.43 3.02
CA VAL A 713 12.05 39.75 4.11
C VAL A 713 12.95 38.97 5.05
N LEU A 714 13.87 38.17 4.49
CA LEU A 714 14.76 37.30 5.29
C LEU A 714 16.16 37.92 5.39
N GLN A 715 16.63 38.63 4.37
CA GLN A 715 17.95 39.24 4.28
C GLN A 715 17.91 40.77 4.31
N ASP A 716 18.92 41.40 4.92
CA ASP A 716 19.07 42.87 5.01
C ASP A 716 20.07 43.47 4.04
N SER A 717 20.87 42.63 3.38
CA SER A 717 21.91 43.07 2.46
C SER A 717 21.63 42.51 1.08
N CYS A 718 21.87 43.35 0.06
CA CYS A 718 21.78 42.89 -1.32
C CYS A 718 23.00 42.04 -1.66
N ALA A 719 22.77 40.73 -1.76
CA ALA A 719 23.74 39.79 -2.30
C ALA A 719 22.98 38.64 -2.98
N TRP A 720 23.45 38.21 -4.14
CA TRP A 720 22.90 37.01 -4.76
C TRP A 720 23.26 35.79 -3.91
N ARG A 721 22.24 35.09 -3.41
CA ARG A 721 22.40 33.88 -2.59
C ARG A 721 21.44 32.83 -3.10
N PRO A 722 21.91 31.68 -3.60
CA PRO A 722 21.00 30.66 -4.12
C PRO A 722 19.94 30.26 -3.09
N ALA A 723 18.67 30.20 -3.49
CA ALA A 723 17.57 29.91 -2.57
C ALA A 723 17.73 28.57 -1.82
N TRP A 724 18.41 27.58 -2.41
CA TRP A 724 18.70 26.30 -1.76
C TRP A 724 19.81 26.37 -0.69
N GLN A 725 20.54 27.48 -0.59
CA GLN A 725 21.54 27.75 0.45
C GLN A 725 20.99 28.66 1.56
N LEU A 726 19.82 29.25 1.38
CA LEU A 726 19.20 30.12 2.37
C LEU A 726 18.65 29.29 3.53
N ARG A 727 19.24 29.46 4.73
CA ARG A 727 18.89 28.70 5.93
C ARG A 727 17.41 28.76 6.32
N LEU A 728 16.75 29.90 6.10
CA LEU A 728 15.33 30.11 6.44
C LEU A 728 14.39 29.83 5.25
N PHE A 729 14.91 29.43 4.08
CA PHE A 729 14.12 29.08 2.90
C PHE A 729 14.09 27.56 2.71
N PRO A 730 12.98 26.88 3.05
CA PRO A 730 12.94 25.42 3.02
C PRO A 730 12.67 24.88 1.60
N PHE A 731 13.67 25.00 0.72
CA PHE A 731 13.58 24.77 -0.73
C PHE A 731 12.90 23.45 -1.12
N LEU A 732 13.43 22.32 -0.66
CA LEU A 732 12.90 20.99 -1.01
C LEU A 732 11.51 20.74 -0.43
N TYR A 733 11.22 21.29 0.76
CA TYR A 733 9.91 21.16 1.37
C TYR A 733 8.84 21.93 0.57
N LEU A 734 9.15 23.17 0.17
CA LEU A 734 8.24 24.00 -0.63
C LEU A 734 7.90 23.33 -1.96
N LEU A 735 8.90 22.81 -2.67
CA LEU A 735 8.69 22.08 -3.92
C LEU A 735 7.77 20.87 -3.71
N ASN A 736 8.12 19.98 -2.78
CA ASN A 736 7.38 18.74 -2.56
C ASN A 736 5.92 19.01 -2.16
N VAL A 737 5.71 19.91 -1.20
CA VAL A 737 4.38 20.23 -0.69
C VAL A 737 3.55 20.95 -1.76
N ALA A 738 4.13 21.87 -2.54
CA ALA A 738 3.41 22.56 -3.61
C ALA A 738 2.96 21.58 -4.73
N LEU A 739 3.80 20.62 -5.12
CA LEU A 739 3.45 19.60 -6.10
C LEU A 739 2.31 18.69 -5.59
N VAL A 740 2.32 18.32 -4.30
CA VAL A 740 1.25 17.50 -3.71
C VAL A 740 -0.06 18.29 -3.60
N LEU A 741 -0.01 19.50 -3.05
CA LEU A 741 -1.20 20.35 -2.89
C LEU A 741 -1.85 20.66 -4.25
N SER A 742 -1.06 20.99 -5.27
CA SER A 742 -1.57 21.23 -6.62
C SER A 742 -2.18 19.98 -7.26
N THR A 743 -1.64 18.78 -7.01
CA THR A 743 -2.24 17.51 -7.45
C THR A 743 -3.61 17.27 -6.81
N VAL A 744 -3.69 17.43 -5.48
CA VAL A 744 -4.94 17.25 -4.72
C VAL A 744 -5.98 18.26 -5.20
N LEU A 745 -5.59 19.53 -5.32
CA LEU A 745 -6.46 20.62 -5.73
C LEU A 745 -6.94 20.43 -7.18
N ALA A 746 -6.06 20.09 -8.13
CA ALA A 746 -6.44 19.82 -9.51
C ALA A 746 -7.44 18.66 -9.63
N THR A 747 -7.27 17.62 -8.80
CA THR A 747 -8.17 16.46 -8.76
C THR A 747 -9.54 16.84 -8.21
N ALA A 748 -9.59 17.53 -7.06
CA ALA A 748 -10.83 17.97 -6.42
C ALA A 748 -11.62 18.95 -7.31
N LEU A 749 -10.95 19.95 -7.89
CA LEU A 749 -11.58 20.94 -8.77
C LEU A 749 -12.08 20.30 -10.07
N SER A 750 -11.35 19.33 -10.62
CA SER A 750 -11.82 18.55 -11.77
C SER A 750 -13.11 17.79 -11.45
N ALA A 751 -13.18 17.16 -10.27
CA ALA A 751 -14.36 16.42 -9.83
C ALA A 751 -15.57 17.35 -9.65
N ALA A 752 -15.37 18.51 -9.00
CA ALA A 752 -16.38 19.54 -8.86
C ALA A 752 -16.89 20.04 -10.21
N CYS A 753 -16.00 20.33 -11.17
CA CYS A 753 -16.38 20.71 -12.52
C CYS A 753 -17.20 19.60 -13.22
N ALA A 754 -16.80 18.34 -13.07
CA ALA A 754 -17.49 17.20 -13.68
C ALA A 754 -18.93 17.06 -13.14
N LEU A 755 -19.11 17.18 -11.83
CA LEU A 755 -20.42 17.18 -11.17
C LEU A 755 -21.28 18.36 -11.65
N ALA A 756 -20.73 19.59 -11.62
CA ALA A 756 -21.45 20.79 -12.08
C ALA A 756 -21.92 20.66 -13.54
N SER A 757 -21.06 20.13 -14.43
CA SER A 757 -21.43 19.89 -15.83
C SER A 757 -22.50 18.82 -16.01
N ALA A 758 -22.50 17.77 -15.18
CA ALA A 758 -23.54 16.74 -15.21
C ALA A 758 -24.90 17.30 -14.76
N THR A 759 -24.92 18.15 -13.72
CA THR A 759 -26.13 18.81 -13.23
C THR A 759 -26.69 19.79 -14.26
N LEU A 760 -25.85 20.63 -14.85
CA LEU A 760 -26.26 21.59 -15.89
C LEU A 760 -26.83 20.88 -17.14
N HIS A 761 -26.29 19.72 -17.50
CA HIS A 761 -26.82 18.90 -18.60
C HIS A 761 -28.18 18.25 -18.31
N ARG A 762 -28.54 18.03 -17.04
CA ARG A 762 -29.88 17.55 -16.66
C ARG A 762 -30.94 18.65 -16.71
N ILE A 763 -30.55 19.90 -16.46
CA ILE A 763 -31.46 21.04 -16.34
C ILE A 763 -31.75 21.71 -17.69
N ARG A 764 -30.79 21.71 -18.62
CA ARG A 764 -30.95 22.35 -19.93
C ARG A 764 -31.21 21.31 -21.05
N PRO A 765 -32.31 21.41 -21.82
CA PRO A 765 -32.52 20.56 -22.98
C PRO A 765 -31.37 20.76 -23.99
N ALA A 766 -30.95 19.67 -24.61
CA ALA A 766 -29.84 19.66 -25.56
C ALA A 766 -30.17 20.57 -26.76
N ARG A 767 -29.59 21.77 -26.81
CA ARG A 767 -29.60 22.57 -28.05
C ARG A 767 -28.86 21.78 -29.15
N PRO A 768 -29.43 21.66 -30.36
CA PRO A 768 -28.75 20.99 -31.47
C PRO A 768 -27.41 21.68 -31.73
N ARG A 769 -26.32 20.90 -31.62
CA ARG A 769 -24.97 21.38 -31.94
C ARG A 769 -24.90 21.65 -33.44
N ARG A 770 -24.80 22.92 -33.83
CA ARG A 770 -24.39 23.28 -35.20
C ARG A 770 -23.04 22.60 -35.50
N PRO A 771 -22.88 21.90 -36.64
CA PRO A 771 -21.58 21.37 -37.05
C PRO A 771 -20.62 22.54 -37.21
N ALA A 772 -19.58 22.59 -36.39
CA ALA A 772 -18.55 23.60 -36.50
C ALA A 772 -17.80 23.37 -37.83
N THR A 773 -17.81 24.38 -38.70
CA THR A 773 -17.01 24.44 -39.91
C THR A 773 -15.53 24.28 -39.54
N ARG A 774 -14.88 23.29 -40.16
CA ARG A 774 -13.44 23.03 -40.02
C ARG A 774 -12.66 24.20 -40.59
N ALA A 775 -12.01 24.98 -39.73
CA ALA A 775 -10.78 25.66 -40.14
C ALA A 775 -9.63 24.64 -40.02
N PRO A 776 -8.80 24.43 -41.06
CA PRO A 776 -7.60 23.63 -40.93
C PRO A 776 -6.66 24.32 -39.94
N ASP A 777 -6.57 23.80 -38.71
CA ASP A 777 -5.56 24.21 -37.75
C ASP A 777 -4.19 23.89 -38.37
N ARG A 778 -3.53 24.91 -38.94
CA ARG A 778 -2.12 24.81 -39.33
C ARG A 778 -1.35 24.32 -38.11
N VAL A 779 -0.61 23.23 -38.30
CA VAL A 779 0.21 22.59 -37.25
C VAL A 779 1.29 23.58 -36.79
N ALA A 780 0.97 24.40 -35.79
CA ALA A 780 1.93 25.33 -35.22
C ALA A 780 3.01 24.54 -34.46
N ARG A 781 4.27 24.67 -34.87
CA ARG A 781 5.42 23.99 -34.21
C ARG A 781 5.69 24.54 -32.80
N GLY A 782 5.36 25.81 -32.53
CA GLY A 782 5.66 26.51 -31.27
C GLY A 782 5.16 25.81 -29.99
N PRO A 783 3.86 25.44 -29.87
CA PRO A 783 3.33 24.79 -28.67
C PRO A 783 4.00 23.45 -28.31
N ARG A 784 4.54 22.72 -29.30
CA ARG A 784 5.25 21.45 -29.07
C ARG A 784 6.64 21.66 -28.47
N VAL A 785 7.36 22.69 -28.93
CA VAL A 785 8.67 23.06 -28.38
C VAL A 785 8.54 23.50 -26.93
N VAL A 786 7.53 24.33 -26.62
CA VAL A 786 7.22 24.76 -25.24
C VAL A 786 6.90 23.56 -24.34
N ALA A 787 6.09 22.61 -24.82
CA ALA A 787 5.81 21.39 -24.06
C ALA A 787 7.08 20.55 -23.82
N GLY A 788 7.95 20.40 -24.81
CA GLY A 788 9.21 19.66 -24.67
C GLY A 788 10.16 20.28 -23.65
N LEU A 789 10.37 21.60 -23.71
CA LEU A 789 11.19 22.35 -22.75
C LEU A 789 10.61 22.23 -21.33
N LEU A 790 9.31 22.39 -21.18
CA LEU A 790 8.62 22.29 -19.90
C LEU A 790 8.76 20.88 -19.28
N CYS A 791 8.65 19.82 -20.09
CA CYS A 791 8.91 18.44 -19.63
C CYS A 791 10.36 18.27 -19.16
N ALA A 792 11.34 18.75 -19.92
CA ALA A 792 12.76 18.63 -19.57
C ALA A 792 13.08 19.36 -18.26
N VAL A 793 12.58 20.58 -18.09
CA VAL A 793 12.74 21.37 -16.87
C VAL A 793 12.09 20.69 -15.66
N ALA A 794 10.87 20.18 -15.81
CA ALA A 794 10.16 19.53 -14.71
C ALA A 794 10.85 18.23 -14.25
N VAL A 795 11.32 17.41 -15.20
CA VAL A 795 12.05 16.18 -14.92
C VAL A 795 13.40 16.49 -14.29
N GLY A 796 14.13 17.50 -14.80
CA GLY A 796 15.39 17.95 -14.23
C GLY A 796 15.25 18.43 -12.78
N LEU A 797 14.32 19.36 -12.53
CA LEU A 797 14.07 19.89 -11.19
C LEU A 797 13.68 18.79 -10.20
N SER A 798 12.71 17.94 -10.57
CA SER A 798 12.25 16.84 -9.71
C SER A 798 13.36 15.80 -9.47
N GLY A 799 14.10 15.43 -10.52
CA GLY A 799 15.20 14.49 -10.45
C GLY A 799 16.34 14.99 -9.55
N THR A 800 16.69 16.28 -9.62
CA THR A 800 17.69 16.88 -8.72
C THR A 800 17.22 16.91 -7.26
N ALA A 801 15.94 17.24 -7.03
CA ALA A 801 15.36 17.26 -5.68
C ALA A 801 15.41 15.87 -5.04
N ASP A 802 15.07 14.83 -5.80
CA ASP A 802 15.12 13.46 -5.31
C ASP A 802 16.56 12.92 -5.17
N ALA A 803 17.45 13.24 -6.10
CA ALA A 803 18.86 12.84 -6.04
C ALA A 803 19.54 13.35 -4.76
N SER A 804 19.21 14.58 -4.32
CA SER A 804 19.72 15.16 -3.08
C SER A 804 19.34 14.39 -1.81
N ARG A 805 18.33 13.50 -1.89
CA ARG A 805 17.81 12.72 -0.77
C ARG A 805 18.20 11.25 -0.80
N ILE A 806 18.92 10.80 -1.84
CA ILE A 806 19.39 9.41 -1.96
C ILE A 806 20.20 8.94 -0.73
N PRO A 807 21.09 9.76 -0.11
CA PRO A 807 21.81 9.33 1.09
C PRO A 807 20.87 8.90 2.23
N ALA A 808 19.70 9.53 2.38
CA ALA A 808 18.74 9.19 3.43
C ALA A 808 18.00 7.85 3.18
N ILE A 809 18.13 7.23 2.00
CA ILE A 809 17.53 5.93 1.65
C ILE A 809 18.35 4.76 2.21
N THR A 810 19.65 4.97 2.50
CA THR A 810 20.61 3.88 2.79
C THR A 810 21.01 3.76 4.27
N PHE A 811 20.67 4.72 5.12
CA PHE A 811 21.03 4.66 6.54
C PHE A 811 20.06 3.82 7.37
N THR A 812 20.63 2.97 8.23
CA THR A 812 19.93 2.29 9.33
C THR A 812 19.26 3.31 10.23
N VAL A 813 18.07 3.00 10.75
CA VAL A 813 17.36 3.87 11.68
C VAL A 813 18.23 4.05 12.92
N ASP A 814 18.68 5.27 13.19
CA ASP A 814 19.26 5.63 14.47
C ASP A 814 18.15 5.54 15.53
N LEU A 815 18.19 4.46 16.32
CA LEU A 815 17.20 4.16 17.35
C LEU A 815 17.11 5.30 18.37
N ALA A 816 18.23 5.94 18.71
CA ALA A 816 18.25 7.06 19.65
C ALA A 816 17.62 8.31 19.04
N ALA A 817 17.90 8.61 17.77
CA ALA A 817 17.25 9.72 17.05
C ALA A 817 15.72 9.50 16.90
N SER A 818 15.30 8.27 16.60
CA SER A 818 13.89 7.88 16.52
C SER A 818 13.18 8.01 17.88
N GLN A 819 13.83 7.52 18.95
CA GLN A 819 13.36 7.63 20.33
C GLN A 819 13.20 9.09 20.75
N ASN A 820 14.20 9.93 20.48
CA ASN A 820 14.16 11.36 20.82
C ASN A 820 13.06 12.09 20.05
N SER A 821 12.95 11.85 18.73
CA SER A 821 11.94 12.47 17.88
C SER A 821 10.53 12.11 18.34
N THR A 822 10.27 10.83 18.59
CA THR A 822 8.96 10.36 19.07
C THR A 822 8.64 10.90 20.47
N SER A 823 9.60 10.86 21.40
CA SER A 823 9.40 11.40 22.74
C SER A 823 9.07 12.89 22.74
N GLN A 824 9.68 13.67 21.84
CA GLN A 824 9.41 15.10 21.66
C GLN A 824 8.04 15.36 21.01
N LEU A 825 7.71 14.66 19.92
CA LEU A 825 6.50 14.91 19.11
C LEU A 825 5.24 14.30 19.71
N ALA A 826 5.32 13.07 20.21
CA ALA A 826 4.16 12.31 20.69
C ALA A 826 3.88 12.52 22.18
N ALA A 827 4.93 12.64 23.00
CA ALA A 827 4.89 12.75 24.46
C ALA A 827 3.69 12.01 25.08
N VAL A 828 3.75 10.67 25.12
CA VAL A 828 2.78 9.86 25.85
C VAL A 828 3.12 9.91 27.34
N PRO A 829 2.37 10.62 28.20
CA PRO A 829 2.46 10.39 29.64
C PRO A 829 1.94 8.98 29.91
N GLY A 830 2.48 8.29 30.91
CA GLY A 830 1.91 7.01 31.36
C GLY A 830 0.44 7.20 31.71
N ALA A 831 -0.45 6.83 30.78
CA ALA A 831 -1.88 6.91 31.01
C ALA A 831 -2.21 6.06 32.24
N PRO A 832 -3.12 6.50 33.12
CA PRO A 832 -3.48 5.71 34.29
C PRO A 832 -4.08 4.38 33.83
N VAL A 833 -3.34 3.30 34.04
CA VAL A 833 -3.78 1.92 33.78
C VAL A 833 -4.39 1.30 35.03
N SER A 834 -5.22 0.27 34.84
CA SER A 834 -5.75 -0.54 35.94
C SER A 834 -4.63 -1.16 36.77
N ALA A 835 -4.90 -1.48 38.05
CA ALA A 835 -3.91 -2.12 38.93
C ALA A 835 -3.40 -3.45 38.34
N ALA A 836 -4.29 -4.25 37.75
CA ALA A 836 -3.93 -5.52 37.09
C ALA A 836 -3.07 -5.33 35.84
N THR A 837 -3.34 -4.31 35.01
CA THR A 837 -2.46 -3.99 33.87
C THR A 837 -1.10 -3.50 34.36
N ARG A 838 -1.06 -2.63 35.37
CA ARG A 838 0.19 -2.15 35.97
C ARG A 838 1.03 -3.31 36.50
N ALA A 839 0.42 -4.25 37.22
CA ALA A 839 1.10 -5.43 37.73
C ALA A 839 1.70 -6.27 36.59
N ARG A 840 0.98 -6.48 35.49
CA ARG A 840 1.52 -7.16 34.28
C ARG A 840 2.70 -6.42 33.65
N GLN A 841 2.65 -5.09 33.59
CA GLN A 841 3.73 -4.27 33.04
C GLN A 841 4.98 -4.31 33.93
N VAL A 842 4.81 -4.16 35.24
CA VAL A 842 5.90 -4.24 36.23
C VAL A 842 6.51 -5.64 36.27
N ASP A 843 5.69 -6.68 36.19
CA ASP A 843 6.13 -8.08 36.07
C ASP A 843 6.97 -8.32 34.81
N ALA A 844 6.53 -7.80 33.67
CA ALA A 844 7.28 -7.89 32.42
C ALA A 844 8.61 -7.12 32.50
N TRP A 845 8.59 -5.90 33.04
CA TRP A 845 9.80 -5.10 33.26
C TRP A 845 10.81 -5.83 34.15
N TYR A 846 10.33 -6.47 35.22
CA TYR A 846 11.18 -7.21 36.17
C TYR A 846 11.75 -8.47 35.55
N ARG A 847 10.91 -9.35 34.96
CA ARG A 847 11.34 -10.65 34.45
C ARG A 847 12.25 -10.55 33.22
N LEU A 848 12.08 -9.51 32.38
CA LEU A 848 12.80 -9.37 31.12
C LEU A 848 14.13 -8.62 31.26
N GLY A 849 14.74 -8.62 32.45
CA GLY A 849 16.08 -8.07 32.70
C GLY A 849 16.15 -7.06 33.85
N GLY A 850 15.01 -6.56 34.33
CA GLY A 850 14.96 -5.66 35.49
C GLY A 850 15.51 -6.31 36.76
N ASP A 851 15.26 -7.61 36.96
CA ASP A 851 15.82 -8.42 38.06
C ASP A 851 17.35 -8.42 38.06
N THR A 852 17.95 -8.61 36.88
CA THR A 852 19.39 -8.66 36.66
C THR A 852 20.02 -7.31 36.95
N VAL A 853 19.37 -6.22 36.51
CA VAL A 853 19.82 -4.85 36.79
C VAL A 853 19.77 -4.55 38.29
N LEU A 854 18.67 -4.89 38.97
CA LEU A 854 18.54 -4.70 40.42
C LEU A 854 19.55 -5.53 41.22
N ASP A 855 19.81 -6.76 40.81
CA ASP A 855 20.81 -7.63 41.43
C ASP A 855 22.22 -7.07 41.26
N GLN A 856 22.55 -6.54 40.08
CA GLN A 856 23.85 -5.89 39.83
C GLN A 856 24.03 -4.63 40.69
N LEU A 857 23.01 -3.78 40.80
CA LEU A 857 23.07 -2.57 41.64
C LEU A 857 23.19 -2.93 43.13
N THR A 858 22.47 -3.95 43.58
CA THR A 858 22.56 -4.47 44.95
C THR A 858 23.95 -5.04 45.25
N ALA A 859 24.54 -5.77 44.30
CA ALA A 859 25.91 -6.27 44.42
C ALA A 859 26.93 -5.12 44.49
N ARG A 860 26.78 -4.07 43.66
CA ARG A 860 27.63 -2.86 43.71
C ARG A 860 27.52 -2.11 45.03
N SER A 861 26.32 -2.06 45.63
CA SER A 861 26.13 -1.47 46.97
C SER A 861 26.89 -2.26 48.04
N THR A 862 26.84 -3.58 47.96
CA THR A 862 27.59 -4.48 48.86
C THR A 862 29.10 -4.31 48.69
N GLN A 863 29.58 -4.26 47.44
CA GLN A 863 31.00 -4.04 47.11
C GLN A 863 31.49 -2.67 47.58
N LEU A 864 30.70 -1.61 47.39
CA LEU A 864 31.02 -0.27 47.89
C LEU A 864 31.19 -0.28 49.41
N THR A 865 30.25 -0.91 50.12
CA THR A 865 30.30 -1.00 51.59
C THR A 865 31.56 -1.75 52.04
N ALA A 866 31.91 -2.85 51.36
CA ALA A 866 33.14 -3.59 51.63
C ALA A 866 34.40 -2.75 51.35
N ALA A 867 34.43 -2.02 50.24
CA ALA A 867 35.54 -1.14 49.87
C ALA A 867 35.71 0.02 50.87
N ILE A 868 34.62 0.63 51.35
CA ILE A 868 34.66 1.65 52.40
C ILE A 868 35.27 1.08 53.67
N ARG A 869 34.84 -0.11 54.11
CA ARG A 869 35.38 -0.77 55.32
C ARG A 869 36.87 -1.08 55.18
N ALA A 870 37.28 -1.63 54.04
CA ALA A 870 38.68 -1.97 53.77
C ALA A 870 39.60 -0.72 53.70
N ALA A 871 39.02 0.46 53.42
CA ALA A 871 39.77 1.71 53.26
C ALA A 871 39.89 2.51 54.57
N GLN A 872 39.24 2.08 55.66
CA GLN A 872 39.26 2.76 56.95
C GLN A 872 40.69 2.84 57.51
N GLY A 873 41.13 4.05 57.87
CA GLY A 873 42.45 4.30 58.46
C GLY A 873 43.64 4.18 57.49
N GLY A 874 43.41 4.00 56.19
CA GLY A 874 44.47 3.86 55.19
C GLY A 874 45.03 5.20 54.68
N SER A 875 46.21 5.15 54.05
CA SER A 875 46.77 6.25 53.25
C SER A 875 45.88 6.62 52.06
N TRP A 876 46.07 7.83 51.50
CA TRP A 876 45.39 8.25 50.25
C TRP A 876 45.61 7.28 49.09
N TYR A 877 46.79 6.66 49.00
CA TYR A 877 47.09 5.65 47.98
C TYR A 877 46.22 4.39 48.15
N SER A 878 46.03 3.91 49.38
CA SER A 878 45.14 2.78 49.66
C SER A 878 43.66 3.11 49.46
N LEU A 879 43.22 4.32 49.83
CA LEU A 879 41.87 4.82 49.58
C LEU A 879 41.58 4.84 48.07
N ASP A 880 42.49 5.39 47.28
CA ASP A 880 42.36 5.44 45.82
C ASP A 880 42.25 4.05 45.20
N ARG A 881 43.18 3.15 45.55
CA ARG A 881 43.21 1.78 45.03
C ARG A 881 41.93 1.00 45.33
N GLN A 882 41.32 1.21 46.49
CA GLN A 882 40.14 0.47 46.90
C GLN A 882 38.82 1.10 46.43
N LEU A 883 38.70 2.43 46.46
CA LEU A 883 37.44 3.13 46.18
C LEU A 883 37.27 3.52 44.70
N ARG A 884 38.35 3.83 43.98
CA ARG A 884 38.29 4.27 42.57
C ARG A 884 37.52 3.28 41.67
N PRO A 885 37.72 1.95 41.77
CA PRO A 885 36.95 0.99 40.97
C PRO A 885 35.44 1.05 41.27
N ALA A 886 35.06 1.11 42.55
CA ALA A 886 33.66 1.17 42.96
C ALA A 886 33.00 2.47 42.50
N CYS A 887 33.69 3.61 42.61
CA CYS A 887 33.18 4.90 42.16
C CYS A 887 32.97 4.96 40.64
N GLY A 888 33.91 4.42 39.85
CA GLY A 888 33.73 4.32 38.39
C GLY A 888 32.68 3.30 37.94
N GLN A 889 32.39 2.26 38.74
CA GLN A 889 31.28 1.34 38.46
C GLN A 889 29.92 1.97 38.74
N TRP A 890 29.79 2.76 39.81
CA TRP A 890 28.56 3.51 40.10
C TRP A 890 28.32 4.64 39.11
N GLU A 891 29.37 5.35 38.69
CA GLU A 891 29.24 6.36 37.64
C GLU A 891 28.64 5.77 36.35
N ARG A 892 29.11 4.59 35.94
CA ARG A 892 28.54 3.85 34.80
C ARG A 892 27.14 3.30 35.06
N ALA A 893 26.78 3.03 36.32
CA ALA A 893 25.46 2.55 36.69
C ALA A 893 24.36 3.58 36.38
N ALA A 894 24.69 4.87 36.36
CA ALA A 894 23.74 5.92 35.98
C ALA A 894 23.17 5.74 34.56
N LEU A 895 23.87 5.01 33.67
CA LEU A 895 23.42 4.75 32.30
C LEU A 895 22.23 3.78 32.24
N TYR A 896 21.95 2.98 33.28
CA TYR A 896 20.83 2.03 33.26
C TYR A 896 19.48 2.72 33.04
N GLU A 897 19.29 3.94 33.54
CA GLU A 897 18.05 4.69 33.28
C GLU A 897 17.88 5.05 31.79
N THR A 898 18.98 5.26 31.07
CA THR A 898 18.95 5.63 29.65
C THR A 898 18.88 4.44 28.71
N VAL A 899 19.43 3.30 29.12
CA VAL A 899 19.58 2.09 28.29
C VAL A 899 18.42 1.12 28.49
N TRP A 900 17.79 1.11 29.66
CA TRP A 900 16.69 0.20 29.99
C TRP A 900 15.33 0.90 30.05
N PHE A 901 14.26 0.12 30.09
CA PHE A 901 12.90 0.63 30.15
C PHE A 901 12.66 1.49 31.39
N ARG A 902 11.80 2.51 31.24
CA ARG A 902 11.18 3.19 32.38
C ARG A 902 10.31 2.20 33.14
N VAL A 903 10.34 2.27 34.47
CA VAL A 903 9.50 1.43 35.32
C VAL A 903 8.03 1.83 35.09
N PRO A 904 7.13 0.90 34.73
CA PRO A 904 5.70 1.16 34.51
C PRO A 904 4.90 1.48 35.79
N ASP A 905 5.48 2.23 36.72
CA ASP A 905 4.86 2.74 37.93
C ASP A 905 5.48 4.10 38.28
N ARG A 906 4.66 5.13 38.46
CA ARG A 906 5.14 6.53 38.56
C ARG A 906 6.02 6.77 39.78
N GLU A 907 5.66 6.19 40.93
CA GLU A 907 6.44 6.37 42.16
C GLU A 907 7.74 5.58 42.10
N THR A 908 7.69 4.35 41.59
CA THR A 908 8.87 3.50 41.41
C THR A 908 9.82 4.10 40.36
N GLN A 909 9.30 4.69 39.28
CA GLN A 909 10.11 5.41 38.30
C GLN A 909 10.80 6.64 38.90
N ALA A 910 10.17 7.35 39.83
CA ALA A 910 10.81 8.47 40.52
C ALA A 910 11.99 7.99 41.38
N ASP A 911 11.83 6.86 42.08
CA ASP A 911 12.91 6.27 42.88
C ASP A 911 14.01 5.69 41.98
N TRP A 912 13.64 5.12 40.81
CA TRP A 912 14.58 4.67 39.78
C TRP A 912 15.41 5.80 39.19
N HIS A 913 14.78 6.95 38.90
CA HIS A 913 15.49 8.16 38.48
C HIS A 913 16.48 8.64 39.55
N ALA A 914 16.06 8.63 40.82
CA ALA A 914 16.94 9.00 41.93
C ALA A 914 18.17 8.07 42.04
N VAL A 915 18.03 6.75 41.78
CA VAL A 915 19.19 5.84 41.69
C VAL A 915 20.21 6.35 40.68
N ALA A 916 19.77 6.70 39.46
CA ALA A 916 20.66 7.15 38.40
C ALA A 916 21.33 8.50 38.73
N VAL A 917 20.57 9.46 39.28
CA VAL A 917 21.08 10.76 39.71
C VAL A 917 22.17 10.61 40.77
N HIS A 918 21.87 9.89 41.86
CA HIS A 918 22.81 9.67 42.95
C HIS A 918 24.04 8.86 42.51
N ALA A 919 23.85 7.83 41.70
CA ALA A 919 24.95 7.02 41.15
C ALA A 919 25.92 7.86 40.30
N GLY A 920 25.37 8.68 39.40
CA GLY A 920 26.16 9.51 38.49
C GLY A 920 26.87 10.65 39.20
N GLN A 921 26.17 11.38 40.06
CA GLN A 921 26.76 12.48 40.83
C GLN A 921 27.78 11.97 41.84
N GLY A 922 27.44 10.93 42.61
CA GLY A 922 28.32 10.31 43.60
C GLY A 922 29.57 9.69 42.99
N GLY A 923 29.43 9.00 41.84
CA GLY A 923 30.55 8.39 41.14
C GLY A 923 31.56 9.42 40.63
N ARG A 924 31.08 10.48 39.94
CA ARG A 924 31.93 11.59 39.48
C ARG A 924 32.61 12.32 40.63
N ARG A 925 31.85 12.67 41.67
CA ARG A 925 32.37 13.41 42.83
C ARG A 925 33.40 12.57 43.58
N CYS A 926 33.16 11.27 43.78
CA CYS A 926 34.12 10.38 44.41
C CYS A 926 35.42 10.30 43.61
N THR A 927 35.35 10.04 42.30
CA THR A 927 36.55 9.91 41.44
C THR A 927 37.36 11.21 41.39
N ALA A 928 36.68 12.36 41.29
CA ALA A 928 37.32 13.67 41.34
C ALA A 928 37.99 13.93 42.70
N ALA A 929 37.31 13.60 43.80
CA ALA A 929 37.82 13.79 45.16
C ALA A 929 39.06 12.93 45.46
N LEU A 930 39.08 11.67 45.00
CA LEU A 930 40.26 10.80 45.11
C LEU A 930 41.47 11.37 44.37
N THR A 931 41.23 12.03 43.24
CA THR A 931 42.28 12.65 42.41
C THR A 931 42.80 13.94 43.05
N ALA A 932 41.89 14.76 43.57
CA ALA A 932 42.20 16.01 44.28
C ALA A 932 42.69 15.81 45.72
N ARG A 933 42.61 14.59 46.26
CA ARG A 933 42.86 14.26 47.68
C ARG A 933 42.01 15.10 48.65
N ASP A 934 40.75 15.35 48.27
CA ASP A 934 39.80 16.12 49.07
C ASP A 934 38.90 15.17 49.88
N GLN A 935 39.10 15.16 51.20
CA GLN A 935 38.36 14.29 52.11
C GLN A 935 36.87 14.65 52.20
N ASN A 936 36.52 15.94 52.18
CA ASN A 936 35.13 16.38 52.31
C ASN A 936 34.34 16.05 51.05
N ALA A 937 34.93 16.30 49.87
CA ALA A 937 34.33 15.91 48.60
C ALA A 937 34.20 14.38 48.49
N LEU A 938 35.17 13.62 49.00
CA LEU A 938 35.12 12.16 49.00
C LEU A 938 33.98 11.64 49.86
N LEU A 939 33.84 12.12 51.10
CA LEU A 939 32.75 11.74 52.00
C LEU A 939 31.38 12.11 51.41
N SER A 940 31.28 13.27 50.76
CA SER A 940 30.06 13.67 50.05
C SER A 940 29.74 12.70 48.90
N GLY A 941 30.72 12.38 48.05
CA GLY A 941 30.54 11.43 46.95
C GLY A 941 30.11 10.04 47.43
N LEU A 942 30.71 9.55 48.52
CA LEU A 942 30.35 8.26 49.12
C LEU A 942 28.92 8.25 49.70
N ARG A 943 28.45 9.37 50.29
CA ARG A 943 27.06 9.48 50.78
C ARG A 943 26.05 9.39 49.65
N GLU A 944 26.32 10.06 48.52
CA GLU A 944 25.49 9.95 47.30
C GLU A 944 25.43 8.51 46.81
N LEU A 945 26.56 7.79 46.76
CA LEU A 945 26.58 6.39 46.33
C LEU A 945 25.81 5.46 47.28
N ILE A 946 25.86 5.70 48.60
CA ILE A 946 25.04 4.98 49.58
C ILE A 946 23.55 5.31 49.38
N ALA A 947 23.20 6.56 49.07
CA ALA A 947 21.83 6.96 48.73
C ALA A 947 21.33 6.23 47.48
N ALA A 948 22.16 6.07 46.44
CA ALA A 948 21.83 5.27 45.26
C ALA A 948 21.50 3.81 45.61
N GLY A 949 22.28 3.20 46.52
CA GLY A 949 22.01 1.86 47.06
C GLY A 949 20.69 1.76 47.82
N ARG A 950 20.36 2.75 48.67
CA ARG A 950 19.07 2.82 49.37
C ARG A 950 17.89 2.99 48.42
N CYS A 951 18.02 3.83 47.41
CA CYS A 951 17.00 4.00 46.37
C CYS A 951 16.80 2.72 45.55
N THR A 952 17.87 1.97 45.27
CA THR A 952 17.77 0.65 44.60
C THR A 952 16.92 -0.32 45.44
N ALA A 953 17.16 -0.38 46.76
CA ALA A 953 16.36 -1.21 47.66
C ALA A 953 14.88 -0.78 47.71
N SER A 954 14.63 0.54 47.67
CA SER A 954 13.27 1.09 47.62
C SER A 954 12.53 0.72 46.32
N VAL A 955 13.22 0.77 45.17
CA VAL A 955 12.68 0.30 43.88
C VAL A 955 12.30 -1.18 43.95
N ASN A 956 13.21 -2.05 44.45
CA ASN A 956 12.94 -3.47 44.61
C ASN A 956 11.73 -3.72 45.55
N ALA A 957 11.61 -2.94 46.64
CA ALA A 957 10.51 -3.04 47.58
C ALA A 957 9.15 -2.70 46.98
N ARG A 958 9.10 -1.65 46.15
CA ARG A 958 7.86 -1.24 45.47
C ARG A 958 7.44 -2.23 44.40
N ILE A 959 8.39 -2.74 43.61
CA ILE A 959 8.11 -3.79 42.62
C ILE A 959 7.54 -5.03 43.31
N ASP A 960 8.18 -5.48 44.39
CA ASP A 960 7.72 -6.63 45.18
C ASP A 960 6.30 -6.44 45.73
N ALA A 961 5.99 -5.24 46.25
CA ALA A 961 4.66 -4.89 46.73
C ALA A 961 3.59 -4.93 45.60
N VAL A 962 3.90 -4.38 44.42
CA VAL A 962 2.99 -4.40 43.26
C VAL A 962 2.73 -5.83 42.80
N LEU A 963 3.75 -6.68 42.72
CA LEU A 963 3.61 -8.08 42.29
C LEU A 963 2.77 -8.90 43.28
N ARG A 964 3.05 -8.78 44.59
CA ARG A 964 2.30 -9.52 45.61
C ARG A 964 0.84 -9.07 45.73
N ALA A 965 0.55 -7.78 45.51
CA ALA A 965 -0.82 -7.27 45.52
C ALA A 965 -1.70 -7.89 44.41
N ASP A 966 -1.11 -8.32 43.30
CA ASP A 966 -1.78 -9.03 42.19
C ASP A 966 -1.77 -10.56 42.37
N GLY A 967 -1.26 -11.07 43.50
CA GLY A 967 -1.14 -12.51 43.76
C GLY A 967 0.01 -13.22 43.03
N ARG A 968 0.97 -12.47 42.46
CA ARG A 968 2.16 -13.02 41.79
C ARG A 968 3.27 -13.33 42.79
N LYS A 969 4.26 -14.11 42.35
CA LYS A 969 5.52 -14.25 43.08
C LYS A 969 6.19 -12.88 43.18
N GLY A 970 6.63 -12.52 44.38
CA GLY A 970 7.39 -11.29 44.61
C GLY A 970 8.79 -11.33 44.00
N THR A 971 9.63 -10.35 44.33
CA THR A 971 11.01 -10.30 43.82
C THR A 971 11.87 -11.42 44.43
N VAL A 972 12.89 -11.87 43.68
CA VAL A 972 13.78 -12.99 44.08
C VAL A 972 14.46 -12.72 45.43
N ARG A 973 14.83 -11.47 45.69
CA ARG A 973 15.38 -11.02 46.97
C ARG A 973 14.33 -10.18 47.71
N PRO A 974 13.79 -10.68 48.83
CA PRO A 974 12.84 -9.92 49.63
C PRO A 974 13.44 -8.56 50.03
N PRO A 975 12.69 -7.47 49.87
CA PRO A 975 13.17 -6.14 50.23
C PRO A 975 13.38 -6.00 51.74
N ALA A 976 14.36 -5.19 52.13
CA ALA A 976 14.50 -4.76 53.51
C ALA A 976 13.31 -3.86 53.91
N GLN A 977 12.68 -4.15 55.05
CA GLN A 977 11.53 -3.36 55.52
C GLN A 977 11.95 -1.93 55.87
N GLY A 978 11.15 -0.94 55.45
CA GLY A 978 11.33 0.47 55.84
C GLY A 978 12.36 1.28 55.02
N THR A 979 12.91 0.76 53.92
CA THR A 979 13.84 1.54 53.07
C THR A 979 13.11 2.59 52.22
N THR A 980 13.33 3.86 52.54
CA THR A 980 12.88 5.02 51.74
C THR A 980 14.01 5.56 50.88
N CYS A 981 13.69 5.93 49.64
CA CYS A 981 14.60 6.66 48.76
C CYS A 981 14.56 8.15 49.10
N GLU A 982 15.72 8.75 49.37
CA GLU A 982 15.87 10.21 49.42
C GLU A 982 15.87 10.71 47.97
N ARG A 983 14.77 11.32 47.52
CA ARG A 983 14.70 11.86 46.15
C ARG A 983 15.53 13.13 46.07
N ALA A 984 16.47 13.18 45.13
CA ALA A 984 17.12 14.43 44.75
C ALA A 984 16.04 15.43 44.27
N GLY A 985 16.09 16.66 44.81
CA GLY A 985 15.16 17.75 44.48
C GLY A 985 15.44 18.42 43.15
#